data_AF-I4W1H8-F1
#
_entry.id   AF-I4W1H8-F1
#
_cell.length_a   1.000
_cell.length_b   1.000
_cell.length_c   1.000
_cell.angle_alpha   90.00
_cell.angle_beta   90.00
_cell.angle_gamma   90.00
#
_symmetry.space_group_name_H-M   'P 1'
#
loop_
_entity.id
_entity.type
_entity.pdbx_description
1 polymer ?
#
loop_
_entity_poly.entity_id
_entity_poly.type
_entity_poly.pdbx_seq_one_letter_code
_entity_poly.pdbx_strand_id
1 'polypeptide(L)'
;MPSSHFAKRLLFTALRAGFRLTPMPATTRDRLRQRFLDRHADLLPPGPRGQAGSGSQVEHRLRTSADARAIGFAPHRAGNLPASLPATVVAFYLPQFHPIAENDAWWGAGFTEWHNVTRALPQFEGHAQPRLPGELGFYDLRQPDVMRQQMTLAREYGVGAFCSYFYWFAGKTLLEQPLRQWLADPALDLPLCLCWANENWSRRWDGRADDVLIGQQHSAADDLAFIAHVARYLADPRYLRVDGKPLLLVYRPGLLPDAKATAARWREWCRVNGIGEIQLAYVQSFDRVDPRTIGFDAAVEFPPNNTTLDPITARQRLLNPDYHGDVHDWRELARQSMAQADPPYPRYPAVNPGWDNEPRRSGRGRVFAHASPRGYRDWLRHAVATARRRFPAQPLVFVNAWNEWAEGAVLEPDRRLGHAWLEATRNALQAEATPDARPCAVIHIWYPELLDELVAALRASTIDWRLVITTAHEREQAVRERAGQLGLDAEIDVFENRGRDILPFLHVANRLLDEGVTTVLKLHGKRSTHRQDGEAWRRELLDKLLAPERASRIAAAFRDDAELGVVHAEGHLQPLDYYWGANQDNVDYLTRRLGIAAPDVETDRFIAGSMFWVRPAAFRPLLDAHLEMAGFEPEAGQLDGTLAHAIERVFSLAARSGGFTVKSAAGLLGLADTVPGPYPYARRSG
;
A
#
# COMPACT_ATOMS: atom_id res chain seq x y z
N MET A 1 -0.96 -16.54 37.78
CA MET A 1 -1.55 -15.41 37.02
C MET A 1 -2.40 -15.75 35.77
N PRO A 2 -2.64 -17.00 35.32
CA PRO A 2 -3.56 -17.26 34.17
C PRO A 2 -5.07 -17.07 34.47
N SER A 3 -5.49 -17.26 35.73
CA SER A 3 -6.91 -17.29 36.13
C SER A 3 -7.62 -15.94 36.01
N SER A 4 -6.91 -14.81 36.23
CA SER A 4 -7.45 -13.45 36.13
C SER A 4 -7.76 -13.06 34.67
N HIS A 5 -6.89 -13.42 33.73
CA HIS A 5 -7.09 -13.12 32.31
C HIS A 5 -8.25 -13.91 31.69
N PHE A 6 -8.38 -15.18 32.05
CA PHE A 6 -9.50 -16.00 31.59
C PHE A 6 -10.84 -15.45 32.11
N ALA A 7 -10.92 -15.09 33.40
CA ALA A 7 -12.11 -14.49 34.00
C ALA A 7 -12.48 -13.14 33.36
N LYS A 8 -11.50 -12.26 33.11
CA LYS A 8 -11.73 -10.99 32.38
C LYS A 8 -12.25 -11.22 30.96
N ARG A 9 -11.68 -12.19 30.24
CA ARG A 9 -12.11 -12.53 28.88
C ARG A 9 -13.53 -13.10 28.84
N LEU A 10 -13.89 -13.94 29.81
CA LEU A 10 -15.23 -14.51 29.94
C LEU A 10 -16.26 -13.44 30.31
N LEU A 11 -15.94 -12.58 31.27
CA LEU A 11 -16.76 -11.44 31.68
C LEU A 11 -16.97 -10.46 30.52
N PHE A 12 -15.91 -10.09 29.80
CA PHE A 12 -16.01 -9.21 28.64
C PHE A 12 -16.84 -9.83 27.52
N THR A 13 -16.70 -11.14 27.26
CA THR A 13 -17.48 -11.84 26.23
C THR A 13 -18.97 -11.90 26.61
N ALA A 14 -19.28 -12.17 27.89
CA ALA A 14 -20.64 -12.16 28.40
C ALA A 14 -21.28 -10.76 28.35
N LEU A 15 -20.53 -9.73 28.75
CA LEU A 15 -20.98 -8.33 28.65
C LEU A 15 -21.20 -7.93 27.19
N ARG A 16 -20.29 -8.27 26.28
CA ARG A 16 -20.42 -8.00 24.84
C ARG A 16 -21.62 -8.72 24.23
N ALA A 17 -21.89 -9.96 24.64
CA ALA A 17 -23.07 -10.70 24.21
C ALA A 17 -24.37 -10.07 24.74
N GLY A 18 -24.44 -9.76 26.05
CA GLY A 18 -25.59 -9.09 26.65
C GLY A 18 -25.88 -7.73 26.03
N PHE A 19 -24.83 -6.98 25.68
CA PHE A 19 -24.92 -5.68 25.03
C PHE A 19 -25.33 -5.76 23.55
N ARG A 20 -25.05 -6.87 22.87
CA ARG A 20 -25.53 -7.14 21.49
C ARG A 20 -26.98 -7.59 21.47
N LEU A 21 -27.43 -8.30 22.51
CA LEU A 21 -28.77 -8.85 22.63
C LEU A 21 -29.79 -7.84 23.19
N THR A 22 -29.35 -6.70 23.72
CA THR A 22 -30.27 -5.67 24.22
C THR A 22 -30.89 -4.89 23.06
N PRO A 23 -32.22 -4.82 22.96
CA PRO A 23 -32.90 -4.04 21.92
C PRO A 23 -32.75 -2.54 22.22
N MET A 24 -31.78 -1.90 21.58
CA MET A 24 -31.55 -0.46 21.67
C MET A 24 -31.07 0.11 20.32
N PRO A 25 -31.38 1.38 20.00
CA PRO A 25 -30.88 2.04 18.79
C PRO A 25 -29.35 1.96 18.69
N ALA A 26 -28.82 1.76 17.48
CA ALA A 26 -27.39 1.61 17.24
C ALA A 26 -26.56 2.78 17.80
N THR A 27 -27.06 4.01 17.66
CA THR A 27 -26.43 5.23 18.19
C THR A 27 -26.33 5.24 19.71
N THR A 28 -27.38 4.80 20.41
CA THR A 28 -27.38 4.66 21.88
C THR A 28 -26.42 3.56 22.32
N ARG A 29 -26.41 2.44 21.59
CA ARG A 29 -25.50 1.31 21.81
C ARG A 29 -24.05 1.74 21.68
N ASP A 30 -23.70 2.46 20.63
CA ASP A 30 -22.34 2.94 20.39
C ASP A 30 -21.90 3.95 21.45
N ARG A 31 -22.78 4.86 21.86
CA ARG A 31 -22.51 5.83 22.92
C ARG A 31 -22.28 5.14 24.28
N LEU A 32 -23.09 4.14 24.61
CA LEU A 32 -22.94 3.34 25.83
C LEU A 32 -21.69 2.45 25.79
N ARG A 33 -21.38 1.85 24.63
CA ARG A 33 -20.15 1.07 24.42
C ARG A 33 -18.93 1.94 24.62
N GLN A 34 -18.92 3.14 24.03
CA GLN A 34 -17.81 4.07 24.14
C GLN A 34 -17.61 4.48 25.61
N ARG A 35 -18.68 4.91 26.30
CA ARG A 35 -18.62 5.22 27.74
C ARG A 35 -18.14 4.05 28.60
N PHE A 36 -18.52 2.82 28.26
CA PHE A 36 -18.07 1.63 28.98
C PHE A 36 -16.57 1.37 28.76
N LEU A 37 -16.11 1.44 27.51
CA LEU A 37 -14.69 1.27 27.16
C LEU A 37 -13.83 2.36 27.80
N ASP A 38 -14.31 3.61 27.82
CA ASP A 38 -13.61 4.74 28.42
C ASP A 38 -13.48 4.58 29.96
N ARG A 39 -14.49 3.98 30.62
CA ARG A 39 -14.55 3.84 32.09
C ARG A 39 -13.94 2.55 32.63
N HIS A 40 -13.90 1.49 31.81
CA HIS A 40 -13.52 0.13 32.22
C HIS A 40 -12.49 -0.49 31.26
N ALA A 41 -11.55 0.31 30.76
CA ALA A 41 -10.48 -0.16 29.88
C ALA A 41 -9.63 -1.29 30.50
N ASP A 42 -9.55 -1.34 31.83
CA ASP A 42 -8.85 -2.36 32.63
C ASP A 42 -9.53 -3.74 32.64
N LEU A 43 -10.82 -3.80 32.30
CA LEU A 43 -11.59 -5.04 32.14
C LEU A 43 -11.44 -5.66 30.74
N LEU A 44 -10.84 -4.93 29.79
CA LEU A 44 -10.55 -5.47 28.47
C LEU A 44 -9.48 -6.56 28.56
N PRO A 45 -9.72 -7.76 28.01
CA PRO A 45 -8.63 -8.73 27.86
C PRO A 45 -7.53 -8.10 26.98
N PRO A 46 -6.25 -8.30 27.31
CA PRO A 46 -5.17 -7.80 26.48
C PRO A 46 -5.31 -8.36 25.06
N GLY A 47 -5.19 -7.48 24.06
CA GLY A 47 -5.15 -7.88 22.67
C GLY A 47 -3.97 -8.79 22.35
N PRO A 48 -3.93 -9.40 21.16
CA PRO A 48 -2.78 -10.17 20.71
C PRO A 48 -1.52 -9.31 20.77
N ARG A 49 -0.48 -9.81 21.43
CA ARG A 49 0.84 -9.17 21.48
C ARG A 49 1.75 -9.80 20.44
N GLY A 50 2.59 -8.98 19.82
CA GLY A 50 3.64 -9.45 18.93
C GLY A 50 4.70 -10.26 19.69
N GLN A 51 5.60 -10.87 18.93
CA GLN A 51 6.65 -11.74 19.42
C GLN A 51 7.89 -10.88 19.73
N ALA A 52 8.33 -10.86 20.98
CA ALA A 52 9.62 -10.27 21.31
C ALA A 52 10.74 -11.14 20.70
N GLY A 53 11.77 -10.50 20.14
CA GLY A 53 12.94 -11.25 19.67
C GLY A 53 13.60 -12.03 20.81
N SER A 54 14.00 -13.27 20.53
CA SER A 54 14.92 -13.98 21.45
C SER A 54 16.34 -13.46 21.23
N GLY A 55 17.16 -13.42 22.28
CA GLY A 55 18.52 -12.85 22.23
C GLY A 55 19.50 -13.54 21.26
N SER A 56 19.10 -14.65 20.63
CA SER A 56 19.86 -15.40 19.63
C SER A 56 19.46 -15.09 18.18
N GLN A 57 18.41 -14.30 17.93
CA GLN A 57 17.89 -14.04 16.58
C GLN A 57 18.40 -12.73 15.99
N VAL A 58 18.68 -12.71 14.68
CA VAL A 58 19.12 -11.50 13.96
C VAL A 58 17.96 -10.52 13.83
N GLU A 59 18.18 -9.24 14.16
CA GLU A 59 17.19 -8.16 13.96
C GLU A 59 17.32 -7.60 12.54
N HIS A 60 16.22 -7.56 11.78
CA HIS A 60 16.21 -7.10 10.37
C HIS A 60 16.00 -5.60 10.19
N ARG A 61 16.40 -4.80 11.18
CA ARG A 61 16.24 -3.34 11.15
C ARG A 61 17.40 -2.68 10.41
N LEU A 62 17.07 -1.85 9.42
CA LEU A 62 18.04 -0.98 8.78
C LEU A 62 18.57 0.07 9.77
N ARG A 63 19.90 0.18 9.85
CA ARG A 63 20.61 1.15 10.71
C ARG A 63 21.43 2.17 9.91
N THR A 64 21.31 2.16 8.59
CA THR A 64 22.13 2.95 7.67
C THR A 64 21.44 4.23 7.22
N SER A 65 20.20 4.14 6.73
CA SER A 65 19.39 5.31 6.35
C SER A 65 17.89 5.08 6.51
N ALA A 66 17.16 6.15 6.84
CA ALA A 66 15.70 6.20 6.86
C ALA A 66 15.07 6.60 5.51
N ASP A 67 15.87 7.08 4.55
CA ASP A 67 15.41 7.52 3.23
C ASP A 67 15.73 6.51 2.10
N ALA A 68 16.11 5.29 2.47
CA ALA A 68 16.47 4.25 1.53
C ALA A 68 15.30 3.93 0.58
N ARG A 69 15.59 3.91 -0.72
CA ARG A 69 14.62 3.52 -1.75
C ARG A 69 14.33 2.02 -1.67
N ALA A 70 13.10 1.66 -2.01
CA ALA A 70 12.64 0.29 -2.10
C ALA A 70 12.38 -0.14 -3.56
N ILE A 71 12.27 -1.45 -3.77
CA ILE A 71 11.72 -2.00 -5.02
C ILE A 71 10.35 -1.36 -5.28
N GLY A 72 10.13 -0.87 -6.50
CA GLY A 72 8.91 -0.15 -6.88
C GLY A 72 8.99 1.37 -6.70
N PHE A 73 10.15 1.92 -6.32
CA PHE A 73 10.38 3.37 -6.40
C PHE A 73 10.09 3.88 -7.81
N ALA A 74 9.22 4.88 -7.91
CA ALA A 74 8.92 5.55 -9.17
C ALA A 74 9.47 6.99 -9.14
N PRO A 75 10.33 7.38 -10.11
CA PRO A 75 10.68 8.79 -10.26
C PRO A 75 9.48 9.59 -10.78
N HIS A 76 9.55 10.92 -10.66
CA HIS A 76 8.59 11.79 -11.31
C HIS A 76 8.56 11.53 -12.82
N ARG A 77 7.37 11.33 -13.38
CA ARG A 77 7.15 11.20 -14.83
C ARG A 77 6.03 12.14 -15.26
N ALA A 78 6.42 13.24 -15.89
CA ALA A 78 5.47 14.07 -16.62
C ALA A 78 4.74 13.21 -17.66
N GLY A 79 3.41 13.36 -17.73
CA GLY A 79 2.59 12.60 -18.64
C GLY A 79 1.22 13.25 -18.79
N ASN A 80 0.62 13.07 -19.96
CA ASN A 80 -0.73 13.55 -20.21
C ASN A 80 -1.74 12.50 -19.79
N LEU A 81 -2.78 12.94 -19.10
CA LEU A 81 -3.96 12.13 -18.86
C LEU A 81 -4.83 12.04 -20.12
N PRO A 82 -5.66 11.00 -20.25
CA PRO A 82 -6.71 10.97 -21.26
C PRO A 82 -7.60 12.22 -21.18
N ALA A 83 -8.09 12.70 -22.33
CA ALA A 83 -8.94 13.90 -22.40
C ALA A 83 -10.21 13.79 -21.53
N SER A 84 -10.73 12.57 -21.36
CA SER A 84 -11.84 12.26 -20.47
C SER A 84 -11.43 11.17 -19.49
N LEU A 85 -11.53 11.47 -18.20
CA LEU A 85 -11.29 10.50 -17.13
C LEU A 85 -12.58 9.73 -16.79
N PRO A 86 -12.49 8.45 -16.38
CA PRO A 86 -13.66 7.64 -16.04
C PRO A 86 -14.40 8.08 -14.78
N ALA A 87 -13.74 8.86 -13.91
CA ALA A 87 -14.29 9.47 -12.71
C ALA A 87 -13.42 10.65 -12.27
N THR A 88 -13.97 11.58 -11.50
CA THR A 88 -13.21 12.59 -10.76
C THR A 88 -12.76 11.99 -9.43
N VAL A 89 -11.44 11.89 -9.23
CA VAL A 89 -10.85 11.50 -7.95
C VAL A 89 -10.76 12.72 -7.04
N VAL A 90 -11.36 12.63 -5.85
CA VAL A 90 -11.40 13.69 -4.84
C VAL A 90 -10.58 13.26 -3.63
N ALA A 91 -9.43 13.88 -3.38
CA ALA A 91 -8.56 13.50 -2.26
C ALA A 91 -8.84 14.37 -1.03
N PHE A 92 -9.02 13.75 0.15
CA PHE A 92 -9.10 14.50 1.41
C PHE A 92 -7.78 15.26 1.64
N TYR A 93 -7.88 16.49 2.14
CA TYR A 93 -6.74 17.40 2.28
C TYR A 93 -6.67 18.00 3.69
N LEU A 94 -5.56 17.73 4.37
CA LEU A 94 -5.29 18.16 5.74
C LEU A 94 -4.56 19.52 5.74
N PRO A 95 -5.15 20.57 6.35
CA PRO A 95 -4.51 21.89 6.40
C PRO A 95 -3.45 22.04 7.50
N GLN A 96 -3.26 21.05 8.39
CA GLN A 96 -2.44 21.15 9.62
C GLN A 96 -0.90 21.08 9.40
N PHE A 97 -0.42 21.54 8.25
CA PHE A 97 1.01 21.69 7.96
C PHE A 97 1.43 23.16 8.01
N HIS A 98 0.91 23.90 8.98
CA HIS A 98 1.37 25.24 9.36
C HIS A 98 1.09 25.50 10.84
N PRO A 99 1.93 26.28 11.52
CA PRO A 99 1.70 26.64 12.91
C PRO A 99 0.55 27.64 13.04
N ILE A 100 -0.20 27.54 14.14
CA ILE A 100 -1.20 28.51 14.58
C ILE A 100 -1.00 28.75 16.08
N ALA A 101 -1.37 29.94 16.56
CA ALA A 101 -1.15 30.33 17.95
C ALA A 101 -1.78 29.34 18.96
N GLU A 102 -2.95 28.80 18.63
CA GLU A 102 -3.64 27.82 19.46
C GLU A 102 -2.84 26.51 19.58
N ASN A 103 -2.38 25.96 18.45
CA ASN A 103 -1.58 24.73 18.46
C ASN A 103 -0.25 24.95 19.18
N ASP A 104 0.38 26.10 18.98
CA ASP A 104 1.62 26.44 19.68
C ASP A 104 1.42 26.47 21.20
N ALA A 105 0.30 27.03 21.67
CA ALA A 105 -0.06 27.05 23.08
C ALA A 105 -0.38 25.65 23.64
N TRP A 106 -0.95 24.77 22.82
CA TRP A 106 -1.38 23.43 23.25
C TRP A 106 -0.29 22.37 23.19
N TRP A 107 0.62 22.46 22.22
CA TRP A 107 1.54 21.39 21.81
C TRP A 107 3.00 21.82 21.79
N GLY A 108 3.29 23.10 21.93
CA GLY A 108 4.63 23.68 21.87
C GLY A 108 4.84 24.52 20.61
N ALA A 109 5.73 25.50 20.69
CA ALA A 109 5.97 26.47 19.64
C ALA A 109 6.36 25.82 18.30
N GLY A 110 5.69 26.24 17.23
CA GLY A 110 5.92 25.77 15.87
C GLY A 110 5.19 24.49 15.51
N PHE A 111 4.23 24.02 16.32
CA PHE A 111 3.61 22.72 16.12
C PHE A 111 2.92 22.59 14.76
N THR A 112 3.22 21.49 14.08
CA THR A 112 2.60 21.00 12.84
C THR A 112 2.57 19.48 12.88
N GLU A 113 1.82 18.86 11.97
CA GLU A 113 1.81 17.40 11.87
C GLU A 113 3.19 16.78 11.60
N TRP A 114 4.15 17.55 11.07
CA TRP A 114 5.53 17.09 10.92
C TRP A 114 6.20 16.71 12.25
N HIS A 115 5.77 17.29 13.38
CA HIS A 115 6.27 16.93 14.71
C HIS A 115 5.93 15.48 15.06
N ASN A 116 4.72 15.03 14.69
CA ASN A 116 4.28 13.66 14.90
C ASN A 116 5.01 12.70 13.95
N VAL A 117 5.14 13.07 12.68
CA VAL A 117 5.79 12.26 11.64
C VAL A 117 7.28 12.01 11.96
N THR A 118 8.02 13.06 12.31
CA THR A 118 9.48 12.98 12.48
C THR A 118 9.91 12.20 13.73
N ARG A 119 9.08 12.15 14.77
CA ARG A 119 9.38 11.38 16.00
C ARG A 119 8.98 9.91 15.93
N ALA A 120 8.26 9.50 14.89
CA ALA A 120 7.74 8.13 14.77
C ALA A 120 8.90 7.14 14.59
N LEU A 121 8.80 5.99 15.27
CA LEU A 121 9.78 4.91 15.20
C LEU A 121 9.11 3.58 14.82
N PRO A 122 9.82 2.68 14.13
CA PRO A 122 9.36 1.32 13.90
C PRO A 122 9.07 0.59 15.22
N GLN A 123 7.87 0.03 15.32
CA GLN A 123 7.47 -0.77 16.48
C GLN A 123 7.75 -2.27 16.31
N PHE A 124 7.84 -2.74 15.06
CA PHE A 124 8.07 -4.13 14.67
C PHE A 124 8.86 -4.21 13.36
N GLU A 125 9.45 -5.37 13.05
CA GLU A 125 10.28 -5.56 11.87
C GLU A 125 9.49 -5.28 10.58
N GLY A 126 10.04 -4.43 9.72
CA GLY A 126 9.38 -3.97 8.50
C GLY A 126 8.36 -2.84 8.67
N HIS A 127 8.14 -2.36 9.87
CA HIS A 127 7.30 -1.19 10.09
C HIS A 127 7.97 0.06 9.49
N ALA A 128 7.38 0.62 8.42
CA ALA A 128 7.95 1.72 7.64
C ALA A 128 7.77 3.09 8.32
N GLN A 129 8.44 3.31 9.45
CA GLN A 129 8.50 4.58 10.17
C GLN A 129 9.96 5.01 10.45
N PRO A 130 10.26 6.31 10.51
CA PRO A 130 9.41 7.42 10.08
C PRO A 130 9.21 7.40 8.56
N ARG A 131 8.00 7.71 8.07
CA ARG A 131 7.75 7.92 6.64
C ARG A 131 8.14 9.36 6.26
N LEU A 132 9.16 9.53 5.41
CA LEU A 132 9.73 10.83 5.09
C LEU A 132 9.19 11.40 3.75
N PRO A 133 8.89 12.72 3.68
CA PRO A 133 8.41 13.35 2.46
C PRO A 133 9.47 13.38 1.36
N GLY A 134 9.00 13.24 0.12
CA GLY A 134 9.81 13.27 -1.10
C GLY A 134 10.27 14.68 -1.47
N GLU A 135 9.87 15.13 -2.67
CA GLU A 135 10.33 16.39 -3.25
C GLU A 135 9.71 17.65 -2.63
N LEU A 136 8.48 17.56 -2.10
CA LEU A 136 7.81 18.68 -1.42
C LEU A 136 8.43 18.99 -0.05
N GLY A 137 9.20 18.06 0.52
CA GLY A 137 9.85 18.21 1.82
C GLY A 137 8.89 18.42 2.99
N PHE A 138 9.44 18.91 4.11
CA PHE A 138 8.67 19.30 5.29
C PHE A 138 8.07 20.70 5.09
N TYR A 139 7.08 20.80 4.21
CA TYR A 139 6.53 22.08 3.77
C TYR A 139 5.71 22.82 4.83
N ASP A 140 5.48 24.12 4.57
CA ASP A 140 4.61 25.00 5.34
C ASP A 140 3.48 25.53 4.44
N LEU A 141 2.23 25.21 4.76
CA LEU A 141 1.05 25.62 3.97
C LEU A 141 0.69 27.11 4.08
N ARG A 142 1.50 27.92 4.78
CA ARG A 142 1.44 29.38 4.63
C ARG A 142 2.08 29.84 3.33
N GLN A 143 2.87 29.00 2.66
CA GLN A 143 3.49 29.30 1.37
C GLN A 143 2.57 28.86 0.23
N PRO A 144 2.01 29.77 -0.59
CA PRO A 144 1.09 29.40 -1.66
C PRO A 144 1.70 28.49 -2.72
N ASP A 145 3.03 28.58 -2.92
CA ASP A 145 3.76 27.73 -3.87
C ASP A 145 3.68 26.24 -3.51
N VAL A 146 3.52 25.89 -2.24
CA VAL A 146 3.35 24.49 -1.82
C VAL A 146 2.03 23.95 -2.35
N MET A 147 0.93 24.68 -2.15
CA MET A 147 -0.38 24.26 -2.66
C MET A 147 -0.38 24.24 -4.19
N ARG A 148 0.31 25.18 -4.85
CA ARG A 148 0.51 25.17 -6.31
C ARG A 148 1.22 23.91 -6.79
N GLN A 149 2.32 23.51 -6.16
CA GLN A 149 3.04 22.27 -6.49
C GLN A 149 2.17 21.02 -6.24
N GLN A 150 1.43 20.99 -5.14
CA GLN A 150 0.48 19.90 -4.84
C GLN A 150 -0.62 19.80 -5.91
N MET A 151 -1.17 20.93 -6.36
CA MET A 151 -2.16 20.96 -7.43
C MET A 151 -1.60 20.53 -8.78
N THR A 152 -0.35 20.90 -9.09
CA THR A 152 0.34 20.41 -10.30
C THR A 152 0.46 18.89 -10.27
N LEU A 153 0.96 18.31 -9.17
CA LEU A 153 1.05 16.86 -9.00
C LEU A 153 -0.34 16.19 -9.06
N ALA A 154 -1.35 16.78 -8.41
CA ALA A 154 -2.71 16.26 -8.46
C ALA A 154 -3.21 16.12 -9.91
N ARG A 155 -3.01 17.16 -10.73
CA ARG A 155 -3.40 17.16 -12.15
C ARG A 155 -2.64 16.15 -12.98
N GLU A 156 -1.32 16.06 -12.83
CA GLU A 156 -0.49 15.15 -13.63
C GLU A 156 -0.86 13.67 -13.41
N TYR A 157 -1.40 13.35 -12.24
CA TYR A 157 -1.68 11.97 -11.84
C TYR A 157 -3.18 11.66 -11.65
N GLY A 158 -4.06 12.60 -11.96
CA GLY A 158 -5.50 12.36 -12.11
C GLY A 158 -6.35 12.58 -10.86
N VAL A 159 -5.81 13.25 -9.86
CA VAL A 159 -6.60 13.82 -8.75
C VAL A 159 -7.24 15.11 -9.24
N GLY A 160 -8.56 15.09 -9.40
CA GLY A 160 -9.31 16.18 -10.00
C GLY A 160 -9.82 17.24 -9.02
N ALA A 161 -9.84 16.94 -7.72
CA ALA A 161 -10.25 17.88 -6.69
C ALA A 161 -9.68 17.54 -5.31
N PHE A 162 -9.62 18.53 -4.42
CA PHE A 162 -9.37 18.32 -3.00
C PHE A 162 -10.63 18.46 -2.16
N CYS A 163 -10.76 17.63 -1.12
CA CYS A 163 -11.77 17.80 -0.07
C CYS A 163 -11.07 18.30 1.20
N SER A 164 -11.01 19.61 1.38
CA SER A 164 -10.30 20.23 2.50
C SER A 164 -11.07 20.06 3.80
N TYR A 165 -10.40 19.62 4.86
CA TYR A 165 -10.97 19.68 6.20
C TYR A 165 -11.16 21.14 6.62
N PHE A 166 -12.35 21.43 7.12
CA PHE A 166 -12.72 22.74 7.61
C PHE A 166 -13.03 22.67 9.11
N TYR A 167 -12.37 23.54 9.89
CA TYR A 167 -12.47 23.55 11.35
C TYR A 167 -13.14 24.85 11.82
N TRP A 168 -14.45 24.75 12.09
CA TRP A 168 -15.28 25.79 12.67
C TRP A 168 -15.75 25.38 14.06
N PHE A 169 -15.65 26.29 15.03
CA PHE A 169 -16.00 26.09 16.43
C PHE A 169 -16.87 27.25 16.94
N ALA A 170 -18.08 27.38 16.39
CA ALA A 170 -19.06 28.38 16.81
C ALA A 170 -18.56 29.84 16.78
N GLY A 171 -18.14 30.31 15.61
CA GLY A 171 -17.65 31.68 15.40
C GLY A 171 -16.12 31.79 15.31
N LYS A 172 -15.40 30.71 15.62
CA LYS A 172 -13.94 30.66 15.51
C LYS A 172 -13.50 29.60 14.51
N THR A 173 -12.66 30.00 13.56
CA THR A 173 -11.99 29.08 12.63
C THR A 173 -10.58 28.76 13.10
N LEU A 174 -10.15 27.51 12.92
CA LEU A 174 -8.76 27.10 13.05
C LEU A 174 -8.25 26.56 11.70
N LEU A 175 -6.94 26.70 11.43
CA LEU A 175 -6.28 26.18 10.23
C LEU A 175 -6.84 26.68 8.88
N GLU A 176 -7.58 27.80 8.84
CA GLU A 176 -8.26 28.28 7.63
C GLU A 176 -7.30 28.96 6.62
N GLN A 177 -6.05 29.23 7.01
CA GLN A 177 -5.13 30.04 6.19
C GLN A 177 -4.92 29.48 4.77
N PRO A 178 -4.66 28.18 4.54
CA PRO A 178 -4.49 27.65 3.18
C PRO A 178 -5.74 27.81 2.32
N LEU A 179 -6.93 27.67 2.93
CA LEU A 179 -8.19 27.86 2.22
C LEU A 179 -8.44 29.33 1.86
N ARG A 180 -8.05 30.27 2.73
CA ARG A 180 -8.08 31.71 2.41
C ARG A 180 -7.12 32.06 1.26
N GLN A 181 -5.95 31.42 1.21
CA GLN A 181 -5.00 31.59 0.11
C GLN A 181 -5.57 31.10 -1.21
N TRP A 182 -6.18 29.90 -1.23
CA TRP A 182 -6.89 29.38 -2.40
C TRP A 182 -7.97 30.34 -2.91
N LEU A 183 -8.79 30.91 -2.01
CA LEU A 183 -9.84 31.84 -2.39
C LEU A 183 -9.26 33.15 -2.95
N ALA A 184 -8.14 33.64 -2.39
CA ALA A 184 -7.52 34.90 -2.78
C ALA A 184 -6.68 34.81 -4.07
N ASP A 185 -6.17 33.62 -4.41
CA ASP A 185 -5.32 33.39 -5.59
C ASP A 185 -6.06 32.53 -6.64
N PRO A 186 -6.57 33.14 -7.73
CA PRO A 186 -7.21 32.41 -8.83
C PRO A 186 -6.31 31.39 -9.51
N ALA A 187 -4.98 31.50 -9.40
CA ALA A 187 -4.03 30.54 -9.96
C ALA A 187 -3.93 29.24 -9.14
N LEU A 188 -4.51 29.20 -7.93
CA LEU A 188 -4.76 27.96 -7.20
C LEU A 188 -6.09 27.38 -7.69
N ASP A 189 -6.08 26.82 -8.89
CA ASP A 189 -7.27 26.56 -9.70
C ASP A 189 -7.75 25.10 -9.65
N LEU A 190 -7.19 24.24 -8.79
CA LEU A 190 -7.73 22.90 -8.61
C LEU A 190 -9.06 23.00 -7.85
N PRO A 191 -10.13 22.36 -8.32
CA PRO A 191 -11.41 22.37 -7.62
C PRO A 191 -11.29 21.86 -6.19
N LEU A 192 -12.07 22.45 -5.28
CA LEU A 192 -12.18 21.94 -3.91
C LEU A 192 -13.60 21.90 -3.39
N CYS A 193 -13.86 20.98 -2.46
CA CYS A 193 -15.01 21.02 -1.55
C CYS A 193 -14.54 21.04 -0.10
N LEU A 194 -15.45 21.33 0.83
CA LEU A 194 -15.18 21.36 2.27
C LEU A 194 -15.78 20.13 2.96
N CYS A 195 -15.04 19.57 3.91
CA CYS A 195 -15.57 18.63 4.91
C CYS A 195 -15.45 19.26 6.29
N TRP A 196 -16.58 19.65 6.88
CA TRP A 196 -16.61 20.20 8.23
C TRP A 196 -16.33 19.12 9.26
N ALA A 197 -15.16 19.21 9.92
CA ALA A 197 -14.77 18.39 11.05
C ALA A 197 -15.52 18.86 12.32
N ASN A 198 -16.82 18.56 12.37
CA ASN A 198 -17.77 19.08 13.36
C ASN A 198 -17.69 18.42 14.75
N GLU A 199 -16.50 17.90 15.10
CA GLU A 199 -16.19 17.32 16.40
C GLU A 199 -15.49 18.33 17.32
N ASN A 200 -15.54 18.08 18.63
CA ASN A 200 -14.72 18.83 19.58
C ASN A 200 -13.24 18.56 19.32
N TRP A 201 -12.42 19.60 19.34
CA TRP A 201 -10.98 19.43 19.41
C TRP A 201 -10.61 19.09 20.84
N SER A 202 -10.04 17.91 21.03
CA SER A 202 -9.58 17.43 22.34
C SER A 202 -8.19 16.87 22.20
N ARG A 203 -7.49 16.72 23.33
CA ARG A 203 -6.20 16.01 23.36
C ARG A 203 -6.30 14.52 23.01
N ARG A 204 -7.48 13.99 22.65
CA ARG A 204 -7.72 12.58 22.24
C ARG A 204 -6.70 11.97 21.26
N TRP A 205 -6.08 12.77 20.40
CA TRP A 205 -5.08 12.27 19.45
C TRP A 205 -3.72 11.99 20.10
N ASP A 206 -3.43 12.55 21.28
CA ASP A 206 -2.23 12.30 22.11
C ASP A 206 -2.41 11.20 23.19
N GLY A 207 -3.63 10.67 23.34
CA GLY A 207 -3.97 9.63 24.32
C GLY A 207 -4.50 10.13 25.68
N ARG A 208 -4.74 11.44 25.87
CA ARG A 208 -5.35 12.01 27.08
C ARG A 208 -6.77 12.51 26.78
N ALA A 209 -7.78 11.77 27.26
CA ALA A 209 -9.19 11.93 26.86
C ALA A 209 -9.93 13.12 27.53
N ASP A 210 -9.38 13.68 28.60
CA ASP A 210 -10.15 14.53 29.52
C ASP A 210 -10.07 16.04 29.23
N ASP A 211 -9.24 16.48 28.28
CA ASP A 211 -9.05 17.90 27.97
C ASP A 211 -9.62 18.27 26.59
N VAL A 212 -10.84 18.84 26.56
CA VAL A 212 -11.35 19.54 25.38
C VAL A 212 -10.61 20.88 25.24
N LEU A 213 -9.88 21.04 24.14
CA LEU A 213 -9.11 22.25 23.83
C LEU A 213 -10.02 23.35 23.28
N ILE A 214 -10.97 22.97 22.42
CA ILE A 214 -12.06 23.82 21.96
C ILE A 214 -13.29 22.97 21.63
N GLY A 215 -14.45 23.36 22.15
CA GLY A 215 -15.71 22.65 21.98
C GLY A 215 -16.50 23.14 20.75
N GLN A 216 -17.33 22.26 20.21
CA GLN A 216 -18.39 22.59 19.27
C GLN A 216 -19.67 22.94 20.03
N GLN A 217 -20.41 23.93 19.52
CA GLN A 217 -21.72 24.30 20.05
C GLN A 217 -22.74 24.34 18.91
N HIS A 218 -23.41 23.22 18.70
CA HIS A 218 -24.40 23.08 17.64
C HIS A 218 -25.73 23.71 18.06
N SER A 219 -26.14 24.78 17.37
CA SER A 219 -27.40 25.48 17.60
C SER A 219 -27.96 26.01 16.28
N ALA A 220 -29.26 26.35 16.23
CA ALA A 220 -29.84 26.94 15.02
C ALA A 220 -29.18 28.26 14.60
N ALA A 221 -28.68 29.05 15.58
CA ALA A 221 -27.93 30.27 15.31
C ALA A 221 -26.53 29.96 14.75
N ASP A 222 -25.85 28.95 15.30
CA ASP A 222 -24.54 28.50 14.80
C ASP A 222 -24.64 27.90 13.39
N ASP A 223 -25.69 27.14 13.10
CA ASP A 223 -25.93 26.60 11.76
C ASP A 223 -25.94 27.73 10.71
N LEU A 224 -26.63 28.84 11.01
CA LEU A 224 -26.70 30.02 10.15
C LEU A 224 -25.36 30.77 10.08
N ALA A 225 -24.65 30.89 11.20
CA ALA A 225 -23.33 31.53 11.22
C ALA A 225 -22.30 30.73 10.41
N PHE A 226 -22.31 29.41 10.55
CA PHE A 226 -21.45 28.49 9.80
C PHE A 226 -21.71 28.60 8.30
N ILE A 227 -22.96 28.44 7.86
CA ILE A 227 -23.27 28.46 6.42
C ILE A 227 -22.97 29.83 5.79
N ALA A 228 -23.24 30.92 6.52
CA ALA A 228 -22.92 32.26 6.08
C ALA A 228 -21.40 32.46 5.91
N HIS A 229 -20.61 31.90 6.83
CA HIS A 229 -19.16 31.97 6.77
C HIS A 229 -18.58 31.17 5.60
N VAL A 230 -19.05 29.94 5.37
CA VAL A 230 -18.52 29.12 4.27
C VAL A 230 -19.06 29.52 2.89
N ALA A 231 -20.14 30.31 2.83
CA ALA A 231 -20.76 30.77 1.59
C ALA A 231 -19.78 31.44 0.61
N ARG A 232 -18.77 32.16 1.12
CA ARG A 232 -17.72 32.76 0.29
C ARG A 232 -16.94 31.74 -0.54
N TYR A 233 -16.77 30.52 -0.02
CA TYR A 233 -16.14 29.43 -0.74
C TYR A 233 -17.15 28.74 -1.68
N LEU A 234 -18.38 28.53 -1.21
CA LEU A 234 -19.46 27.93 -2.02
C LEU A 234 -19.82 28.75 -3.26
N ALA A 235 -19.61 30.07 -3.20
CA ALA A 235 -19.84 31.00 -4.31
C ALA A 235 -18.75 30.97 -5.38
N ASP A 236 -17.53 30.50 -5.05
CA ASP A 236 -16.41 30.50 -5.99
C ASP A 236 -16.72 29.55 -7.17
N PRO A 237 -16.49 29.98 -8.43
CA PRO A 237 -16.78 29.18 -9.61
C PRO A 237 -15.91 27.91 -9.70
N ARG A 238 -14.75 27.89 -9.05
CA ARG A 238 -13.84 26.72 -8.99
C ARG A 238 -14.30 25.68 -7.98
N TYR A 239 -15.25 25.99 -7.10
CA TYR A 239 -15.73 25.07 -6.07
C TYR A 239 -16.33 23.80 -6.70
N LEU A 240 -16.04 22.63 -6.14
CA LEU A 240 -16.53 21.36 -6.65
C LEU A 240 -18.07 21.30 -6.53
N ARG A 241 -18.73 21.01 -7.66
CA ARG A 241 -20.19 20.97 -7.77
C ARG A 241 -20.67 19.61 -8.22
N VAL A 242 -21.82 19.17 -7.70
CA VAL A 242 -22.57 18.00 -8.18
C VAL A 242 -23.87 18.48 -8.77
N ASP A 243 -24.13 18.19 -10.05
CA ASP A 243 -25.30 18.71 -10.79
C ASP A 243 -25.45 20.24 -10.65
N GLY A 244 -24.32 20.96 -10.70
CA GLY A 244 -24.25 22.43 -10.53
C GLY A 244 -24.32 22.94 -9.08
N LYS A 245 -24.61 22.08 -8.09
CA LYS A 245 -24.76 22.45 -6.68
C LYS A 245 -23.43 22.34 -5.92
N PRO A 246 -23.01 23.33 -5.11
CA PRO A 246 -21.78 23.23 -4.30
C PRO A 246 -21.84 22.02 -3.37
N LEU A 247 -20.79 21.19 -3.38
CA LEU A 247 -20.70 20.01 -2.52
C LEU A 247 -20.14 20.37 -1.14
N LEU A 248 -20.91 20.16 -0.07
CA LEU A 248 -20.50 20.37 1.31
C LEU A 248 -20.63 19.08 2.12
N LEU A 249 -19.52 18.65 2.72
CA LEU A 249 -19.46 17.45 3.55
C LEU A 249 -19.50 17.80 5.05
N VAL A 250 -20.14 16.93 5.84
CA VAL A 250 -20.08 16.94 7.31
C VAL A 250 -19.46 15.64 7.80
N TYR A 251 -18.50 15.72 8.72
CA TYR A 251 -17.76 14.54 9.18
C TYR A 251 -18.61 13.61 10.06
N ARG A 252 -19.41 14.14 10.98
CA ARG A 252 -20.26 13.39 11.92
C ARG A 252 -21.64 14.03 12.09
N PRO A 253 -22.61 13.73 11.21
CA PRO A 253 -23.94 14.30 11.31
C PRO A 253 -24.66 13.93 12.61
N GLY A 254 -24.30 12.80 13.26
CA GLY A 254 -24.89 12.38 14.54
C GLY A 254 -24.59 13.30 15.74
N LEU A 255 -23.70 14.29 15.58
CA LEU A 255 -23.46 15.33 16.60
C LEU A 255 -24.39 16.54 16.49
N LEU A 256 -25.09 16.69 15.36
CA LEU A 256 -26.08 17.75 15.18
C LEU A 256 -27.34 17.40 16.00
N PRO A 257 -27.92 18.34 16.77
CA PRO A 257 -29.13 18.09 17.53
C PRO A 257 -30.30 17.62 16.66
N ASP A 258 -30.44 18.22 15.48
CA ASP A 258 -31.38 17.82 14.43
C ASP A 258 -30.76 18.12 13.06
N ALA A 259 -30.07 17.13 12.50
CA ALA A 259 -29.38 17.25 11.21
C ALA A 259 -30.33 17.64 10.06
N LYS A 260 -31.60 17.20 10.09
CA LYS A 260 -32.57 17.51 9.04
C LYS A 260 -32.99 18.97 9.09
N ALA A 261 -33.22 19.50 10.29
CA ALA A 261 -33.51 20.92 10.47
C ALA A 261 -32.30 21.79 10.12
N THR A 262 -31.07 21.37 10.47
CA THR A 262 -29.83 22.04 10.08
C THR A 262 -29.69 22.10 8.55
N ALA A 263 -29.87 20.98 7.86
CA ALA A 263 -29.83 20.92 6.40
C ALA A 263 -30.86 21.86 5.75
N ALA A 264 -32.09 21.91 6.29
CA ALA A 264 -33.12 22.82 5.81
C ALA A 264 -32.74 24.30 5.97
N ARG A 265 -32.18 24.68 7.14
CA ARG A 265 -31.68 26.04 7.39
C ARG A 265 -30.58 26.44 6.40
N TRP A 266 -29.62 25.55 6.15
CA TRP A 266 -28.54 25.82 5.21
C TRP A 266 -29.03 26.03 3.79
N ARG A 267 -29.90 25.14 3.28
CA ARG A 267 -30.49 25.30 1.94
C ARG A 267 -31.27 26.60 1.80
N GLU A 268 -32.10 26.92 2.79
CA GLU A 268 -32.87 28.16 2.79
C GLU A 268 -31.95 29.39 2.73
N TRP A 269 -30.95 29.42 3.61
CA TRP A 269 -29.99 30.52 3.66
C TRP A 269 -29.24 30.66 2.32
N CYS A 270 -28.77 29.55 1.74
CA CYS A 270 -28.06 29.56 0.45
C CYS A 270 -28.94 30.05 -0.71
N ARG A 271 -30.22 29.65 -0.75
CA ARG A 271 -31.17 30.13 -1.78
C ARG A 271 -31.42 31.63 -1.67
N VAL A 272 -31.66 32.13 -0.45
CA VAL A 272 -31.94 33.55 -0.21
C VAL A 272 -30.71 34.44 -0.50
N ASN A 273 -29.49 33.93 -0.29
CA ASN A 273 -28.25 34.69 -0.45
C ASN A 273 -27.53 34.44 -1.79
N GLY A 274 -28.22 33.90 -2.80
CA GLY A 274 -27.68 33.81 -4.17
C GLY A 274 -26.69 32.67 -4.43
N ILE A 275 -26.48 31.75 -3.48
CA ILE A 275 -25.69 30.52 -3.70
C ILE A 275 -26.51 29.48 -4.48
N GLY A 276 -27.83 29.48 -4.26
CA GLY A 276 -28.76 28.50 -4.84
C GLY A 276 -28.87 27.24 -3.99
N GLU A 277 -29.10 26.09 -4.64
CA GLU A 277 -29.13 24.79 -3.97
C GLU A 277 -27.72 24.22 -3.75
N ILE A 278 -27.57 23.46 -2.66
CA ILE A 278 -26.31 22.82 -2.26
C ILE A 278 -26.44 21.29 -2.26
N GLN A 279 -25.34 20.59 -2.47
CA GLN A 279 -25.25 19.15 -2.34
C GLN A 279 -24.66 18.83 -0.96
N LEU A 280 -25.46 18.22 -0.08
CA LEU A 280 -25.03 17.84 1.27
C LEU A 280 -24.64 16.37 1.31
N ALA A 281 -23.41 16.10 1.73
CA ALA A 281 -22.92 14.75 1.95
C ALA A 281 -22.33 14.59 3.35
N TYR A 282 -22.17 13.36 3.79
CA TYR A 282 -21.48 13.09 5.04
C TYR A 282 -20.51 11.92 4.91
N VAL A 283 -19.46 11.94 5.73
CA VAL A 283 -18.42 10.91 5.73
C VAL A 283 -18.87 9.75 6.62
N GLN A 284 -18.81 8.51 6.11
CA GLN A 284 -19.09 7.30 6.90
C GLN A 284 -17.91 6.95 7.81
N SER A 285 -17.52 7.89 8.67
CA SER A 285 -16.45 7.78 9.65
C SER A 285 -16.89 7.00 10.90
N PHE A 286 -18.07 7.30 11.43
CA PHE A 286 -18.68 6.64 12.59
C PHE A 286 -20.17 6.31 12.38
N ASP A 287 -20.84 7.09 11.53
CA ASP A 287 -22.27 6.98 11.26
C ASP A 287 -22.53 6.19 9.96
N ARG A 288 -23.61 5.40 9.95
CA ARG A 288 -24.06 4.60 8.78
C ARG A 288 -25.56 4.77 8.51
N VAL A 289 -26.04 6.00 8.64
CA VAL A 289 -27.46 6.36 8.47
C VAL A 289 -27.74 6.59 6.99
N ASP A 290 -28.95 6.30 6.54
CA ASP A 290 -29.39 6.71 5.19
C ASP A 290 -29.43 8.25 5.12
N PRO A 291 -28.63 8.91 4.24
CA PRO A 291 -28.51 10.37 4.20
C PRO A 291 -29.86 11.07 4.02
N ARG A 292 -30.82 10.45 3.34
CA ARG A 292 -32.15 11.03 3.10
C ARG A 292 -32.94 11.24 4.39
N THR A 293 -32.69 10.39 5.39
CA THR A 293 -33.39 10.46 6.69
C THR A 293 -32.95 11.67 7.53
N ILE A 294 -31.77 12.21 7.25
CA ILE A 294 -31.19 13.37 7.95
C ILE A 294 -31.15 14.62 7.07
N GLY A 295 -31.84 14.63 5.92
CA GLY A 295 -31.89 15.80 5.02
C GLY A 295 -30.66 15.99 4.14
N PHE A 296 -29.79 14.97 4.05
CA PHE A 296 -28.59 14.96 3.21
C PHE A 296 -28.85 14.19 1.92
N ASP A 297 -28.03 14.44 0.90
CA ASP A 297 -28.20 13.84 -0.43
C ASP A 297 -27.40 12.54 -0.59
N ALA A 298 -26.20 12.47 0.01
CA ALA A 298 -25.31 11.32 -0.16
C ALA A 298 -24.47 11.01 1.09
N ALA A 299 -23.94 9.79 1.13
CA ALA A 299 -22.87 9.39 2.01
C ALA A 299 -21.55 9.26 1.21
N VAL A 300 -20.41 9.34 1.89
CA VAL A 300 -19.07 9.10 1.33
C VAL A 300 -18.40 8.03 2.17
N GLU A 301 -17.92 6.95 1.55
CA GLU A 301 -17.13 5.95 2.27
C GLU A 301 -15.85 6.57 2.85
N PHE A 302 -15.31 5.99 3.92
CA PHE A 302 -14.12 6.55 4.57
C PHE A 302 -13.23 5.46 5.18
N PRO A 303 -12.65 4.58 4.36
CA PRO A 303 -11.77 3.53 4.88
C PRO A 303 -10.55 4.14 5.60
N PRO A 304 -10.04 3.49 6.67
CA PRO A 304 -10.42 2.15 7.14
C PRO A 304 -11.63 2.15 8.11
N ASN A 305 -12.26 3.30 8.34
CA ASN A 305 -13.34 3.40 9.30
C ASN A 305 -14.48 2.44 8.96
N ASN A 306 -15.29 2.15 9.97
CA ASN A 306 -16.42 1.25 9.82
C ASN A 306 -16.01 -0.19 9.43
N THR A 307 -14.73 -0.57 9.42
CA THR A 307 -14.31 -1.97 9.19
C THR A 307 -13.93 -2.63 10.52
N THR A 308 -14.22 -3.93 10.65
CA THR A 308 -13.79 -4.73 11.81
C THR A 308 -12.96 -5.90 11.29
N LEU A 309 -11.64 -5.77 11.38
CA LEU A 309 -10.69 -6.80 10.96
C LEU A 309 -10.04 -7.45 12.17
N ASP A 310 -9.72 -8.73 12.04
CA ASP A 310 -8.90 -9.40 13.03
C ASP A 310 -7.47 -8.87 12.96
N PRO A 311 -6.84 -8.55 14.10
CA PRO A 311 -5.45 -8.13 14.13
C PRO A 311 -4.51 -9.31 13.83
N ILE A 312 -3.48 -9.03 13.04
CA ILE A 312 -2.33 -9.89 12.79
C ILE A 312 -1.14 -9.57 13.71
N THR A 313 -1.34 -8.75 14.75
CA THR A 313 -0.28 -8.32 15.70
C THR A 313 0.54 -9.48 16.24
N ALA A 314 -0.08 -10.61 16.59
CA ALA A 314 0.62 -11.78 17.14
C ALA A 314 1.63 -12.44 16.19
N ARG A 315 1.54 -12.13 14.88
CA ARG A 315 2.49 -12.61 13.88
C ARG A 315 3.70 -11.69 13.75
N GLN A 316 3.62 -10.45 14.25
CA GLN A 316 4.67 -9.46 14.09
C GLN A 316 5.80 -9.68 15.10
N ARG A 317 7.04 -9.47 14.67
CA ARG A 317 8.21 -9.47 15.53
C ARG A 317 8.50 -8.06 16.02
N LEU A 318 8.37 -7.84 17.32
CA LEU A 318 8.45 -6.52 17.93
C LEU A 318 9.90 -6.04 18.03
N LEU A 319 10.13 -4.79 17.62
CA LEU A 319 11.34 -4.02 17.88
C LEU A 319 11.20 -3.24 19.20
N ASN A 320 9.97 -2.77 19.49
CA ASN A 320 9.59 -2.21 20.78
C ASN A 320 8.80 -3.27 21.57
N PRO A 321 9.40 -3.89 22.61
CA PRO A 321 8.71 -4.87 23.46
C PRO A 321 7.46 -4.32 24.16
N ASP A 322 7.38 -3.00 24.36
CA ASP A 322 6.26 -2.32 25.03
C ASP A 322 5.14 -1.91 24.05
N TYR A 323 5.22 -2.33 22.79
CA TYR A 323 4.18 -2.06 21.80
C TYR A 323 2.85 -2.75 22.20
N HIS A 324 1.79 -1.96 22.24
CA HIS A 324 0.42 -2.35 22.62
C HIS A 324 -0.60 -1.89 21.58
N GLY A 325 -0.16 -1.62 20.35
CA GLY A 325 -1.03 -1.27 19.23
C GLY A 325 -1.56 -2.50 18.47
N ASP A 326 -2.44 -2.21 17.50
CA ASP A 326 -3.05 -3.22 16.63
C ASP A 326 -2.44 -3.16 15.23
N VAL A 327 -2.10 -4.31 14.67
CA VAL A 327 -1.66 -4.46 13.29
C VAL A 327 -2.69 -5.27 12.54
N HIS A 328 -3.19 -4.76 11.42
CA HIS A 328 -4.18 -5.40 10.55
C HIS A 328 -3.59 -5.61 9.15
N ASP A 329 -4.19 -6.51 8.39
CA ASP A 329 -3.83 -6.70 6.98
C ASP A 329 -4.62 -5.72 6.10
N TRP A 330 -3.94 -4.81 5.42
CA TRP A 330 -4.56 -3.85 4.50
C TRP A 330 -5.23 -4.54 3.31
N ARG A 331 -4.70 -5.67 2.84
CA ARG A 331 -5.26 -6.40 1.70
C ARG A 331 -6.66 -6.92 2.03
N GLU A 332 -6.87 -7.32 3.28
CA GLU A 332 -8.19 -7.74 3.76
C GLU A 332 -9.17 -6.57 3.88
N LEU A 333 -8.69 -5.37 4.29
CA LEU A 333 -9.51 -4.15 4.24
C LEU A 333 -10.01 -3.87 2.82
N ALA A 334 -9.09 -3.85 1.85
CA ALA A 334 -9.44 -3.60 0.45
C ALA A 334 -10.39 -4.68 -0.09
N ARG A 335 -10.11 -5.96 0.19
CA ARG A 335 -10.96 -7.09 -0.23
C ARG A 335 -12.38 -6.99 0.35
N GLN A 336 -12.52 -6.74 1.65
CA GLN A 336 -13.84 -6.58 2.28
C GLN A 336 -14.59 -5.36 1.74
N SER A 337 -13.89 -4.27 1.46
CA SER A 337 -14.48 -3.05 0.92
C SER A 337 -15.00 -3.28 -0.51
N MET A 338 -14.21 -3.92 -1.37
CA MET A 338 -14.63 -4.28 -2.74
C MET A 338 -15.75 -5.33 -2.78
N ALA A 339 -15.84 -6.20 -1.77
CA ALA A 339 -16.89 -7.20 -1.67
C ALA A 339 -18.19 -6.65 -1.04
N GLN A 340 -18.18 -5.42 -0.50
CA GLN A 340 -19.34 -4.86 0.17
C GLN A 340 -20.46 -4.59 -0.84
N ALA A 341 -21.68 -5.05 -0.53
CA ALA A 341 -22.86 -4.74 -1.32
C ALA A 341 -23.19 -3.24 -1.28
N ASP A 342 -23.70 -2.74 -2.40
CA ASP A 342 -24.17 -1.37 -2.53
C ASP A 342 -25.34 -1.07 -1.59
N PRO A 343 -25.29 0.01 -0.79
CA PRO A 343 -26.46 0.43 -0.02
C PRO A 343 -27.59 0.97 -0.91
N PRO A 344 -28.85 0.93 -0.45
CA PRO A 344 -30.03 1.40 -1.20
C PRO A 344 -30.16 2.94 -1.27
N TYR A 345 -29.14 3.68 -0.86
CA TYR A 345 -29.07 5.14 -0.86
C TYR A 345 -27.78 5.61 -1.56
N PRO A 346 -27.72 6.86 -2.05
CA PRO A 346 -26.52 7.40 -2.71
C PRO A 346 -25.31 7.35 -1.78
N ARG A 347 -24.28 6.60 -2.18
CA ARG A 347 -22.99 6.54 -1.49
C ARG A 347 -21.84 6.60 -2.49
N TYR A 348 -21.00 7.63 -2.39
CA TYR A 348 -19.77 7.71 -3.18
C TYR A 348 -18.74 6.72 -2.64
N PRO A 349 -18.11 5.91 -3.50
CA PRO A 349 -17.08 4.98 -3.08
C PRO A 349 -15.81 5.72 -2.67
N ALA A 350 -15.04 5.11 -1.77
CA ALA A 350 -13.76 5.66 -1.34
C ALA A 350 -12.71 4.58 -1.08
N VAL A 351 -11.45 4.98 -1.22
CA VAL A 351 -10.28 4.11 -1.03
C VAL A 351 -9.24 4.82 -0.14
N ASN A 352 -8.25 4.09 0.36
CA ASN A 352 -7.05 4.69 0.97
C ASN A 352 -5.78 4.01 0.42
N PRO A 353 -4.62 4.71 0.35
CA PRO A 353 -3.35 4.12 -0.06
C PRO A 353 -2.71 3.30 1.07
N GLY A 354 -3.14 3.50 2.32
CA GLY A 354 -2.61 2.85 3.50
C GLY A 354 -3.19 3.50 4.76
N TRP A 355 -2.85 2.96 5.93
CA TRP A 355 -3.23 3.58 7.20
C TRP A 355 -2.27 3.17 8.33
N ASP A 356 -1.72 4.14 9.03
CA ASP A 356 -0.83 3.97 10.17
C ASP A 356 -0.80 5.25 11.02
N ASN A 357 -1.45 5.21 12.19
CA ASN A 357 -1.48 6.35 13.11
C ASN A 357 -0.50 6.22 14.29
N GLU A 358 0.53 5.37 14.17
CA GLU A 358 1.65 5.31 15.11
C GLU A 358 2.31 6.68 15.37
N PRO A 359 2.50 7.58 14.39
CA PRO A 359 3.03 8.93 14.64
C PRO A 359 2.24 9.74 15.68
N ARG A 360 0.91 9.62 15.68
CA ARG A 360 0.02 10.26 16.67
C ARG A 360 -0.04 9.47 17.98
N ARG A 361 0.06 8.13 17.93
CA ARG A 361 -0.15 7.21 19.07
C ARG A 361 1.03 6.27 19.32
N SER A 362 2.21 6.83 19.57
CA SER A 362 3.43 6.05 19.77
C SER A 362 3.26 4.91 20.79
N GLY A 363 3.66 3.69 20.41
CA GLY A 363 3.51 2.45 21.16
C GLY A 363 2.10 1.85 21.15
N ARG A 364 1.09 2.54 20.59
CA ARG A 364 -0.34 2.17 20.65
C ARG A 364 -1.09 2.46 19.34
N GLY A 365 -0.37 2.66 18.24
CA GLY A 365 -0.95 2.93 16.94
C GLY A 365 -1.73 1.75 16.39
N ARG A 366 -2.65 2.05 15.48
CA ARG A 366 -3.30 1.09 14.60
C ARG A 366 -2.64 1.16 13.23
N VAL A 367 -2.03 0.06 12.82
CA VAL A 367 -1.25 -0.07 11.58
C VAL A 367 -1.95 -1.03 10.64
N PHE A 368 -2.09 -0.67 9.37
CA PHE A 368 -2.53 -1.56 8.29
C PHE A 368 -1.32 -1.93 7.43
N ALA A 369 -0.76 -3.10 7.71
CA ALA A 369 0.41 -3.63 7.00
C ALA A 369 0.04 -4.16 5.61
N HIS A 370 1.03 -4.37 4.75
CA HIS A 370 0.91 -4.96 3.42
C HIS A 370 0.12 -4.11 2.39
N ALA A 371 0.00 -2.79 2.62
CA ALA A 371 -0.48 -1.88 1.60
C ALA A 371 0.57 -1.70 0.48
N SER A 372 0.12 -1.65 -0.78
CA SER A 372 0.99 -1.40 -1.93
C SER A 372 0.32 -0.52 -2.98
N PRO A 373 1.08 0.22 -3.82
CA PRO A 373 0.53 1.00 -4.91
C PRO A 373 -0.31 0.18 -5.89
N ARG A 374 0.07 -1.08 -6.18
CA ARG A 374 -0.75 -1.95 -7.04
C ARG A 374 -2.06 -2.36 -6.39
N GLY A 375 -2.02 -2.75 -5.11
CA GLY A 375 -3.24 -3.07 -4.37
C GLY A 375 -4.19 -1.87 -4.31
N TYR A 376 -3.66 -0.67 -4.08
CA TYR A 376 -4.41 0.58 -4.12
C TYR A 376 -4.98 0.87 -5.52
N ARG A 377 -4.19 0.72 -6.58
CA ARG A 377 -4.66 0.88 -7.97
C ARG A 377 -5.83 -0.06 -8.26
N ASP A 378 -5.71 -1.33 -7.89
CA ASP A 378 -6.73 -2.34 -8.15
C ASP A 378 -8.03 -2.01 -7.39
N TRP A 379 -7.93 -1.55 -6.14
CA TRP A 379 -9.10 -1.08 -5.39
C TRP A 379 -9.70 0.22 -5.95
N LEU A 380 -8.87 1.18 -6.36
CA LEU A 380 -9.32 2.42 -6.99
C LEU A 380 -10.04 2.14 -8.32
N ARG A 381 -9.55 1.20 -9.15
CA ARG A 381 -10.26 0.75 -10.36
C ARG A 381 -11.65 0.20 -10.04
N HIS A 382 -11.75 -0.62 -9.00
CA HIS A 382 -13.04 -1.12 -8.54
C HIS A 382 -13.97 0.03 -8.08
N ALA A 383 -13.45 0.99 -7.31
CA ALA A 383 -14.20 2.15 -6.86
C ALA A 383 -14.67 3.03 -8.04
N VAL A 384 -13.82 3.25 -9.05
CA VAL A 384 -14.17 3.95 -10.30
C VAL A 384 -15.30 3.22 -11.03
N ALA A 385 -15.23 1.89 -11.17
CA ALA A 385 -16.29 1.11 -11.79
C ALA A 385 -17.62 1.23 -11.03
N THR A 386 -17.58 1.22 -9.69
CA THR A 386 -18.74 1.45 -8.84
C THR A 386 -19.30 2.87 -8.98
N ALA A 387 -18.46 3.90 -8.99
CA ALA A 387 -18.89 5.28 -9.20
C ALA A 387 -19.56 5.47 -10.56
N ARG A 388 -18.99 4.90 -11.64
CA ARG A 388 -19.58 4.96 -12.99
C ARG A 388 -20.93 4.28 -13.07
N ARG A 389 -21.09 3.13 -12.40
CA ARG A 389 -22.37 2.41 -12.34
C ARG A 389 -23.43 3.20 -11.59
N ARG A 390 -23.07 3.83 -10.48
CA ARG A 390 -24.02 4.47 -9.56
C ARG A 390 -24.32 5.94 -9.87
N PHE A 391 -23.35 6.65 -10.44
CA PHE A 391 -23.40 8.09 -10.70
C PHE A 391 -22.91 8.38 -12.13
N PRO A 392 -23.56 7.85 -13.19
CA PRO A 392 -23.05 7.91 -14.56
C PRO A 392 -22.89 9.33 -15.10
N ALA A 393 -23.69 10.30 -14.63
CA ALA A 393 -23.59 11.70 -15.05
C ALA A 393 -22.34 12.39 -14.50
N GLN A 394 -21.93 12.06 -13.28
CA GLN A 394 -20.76 12.65 -12.62
C GLN A 394 -20.15 11.67 -11.62
N PRO A 395 -19.33 10.70 -12.10
CA PRO A 395 -18.73 9.71 -11.23
C PRO A 395 -17.67 10.35 -10.33
N LEU A 396 -17.89 10.34 -9.02
CA LEU A 396 -16.91 10.78 -8.02
C LEU A 396 -16.39 9.58 -7.23
N VAL A 397 -15.09 9.57 -6.97
CA VAL A 397 -14.43 8.61 -6.07
C VAL A 397 -13.59 9.38 -5.07
N PHE A 398 -13.71 9.07 -3.79
CA PHE A 398 -12.92 9.74 -2.76
C PHE A 398 -11.66 8.95 -2.39
N VAL A 399 -10.57 9.64 -2.05
CA VAL A 399 -9.34 9.03 -1.54
C VAL A 399 -9.01 9.65 -0.20
N ASN A 400 -8.88 8.80 0.83
CA ASN A 400 -8.34 9.18 2.13
C ASN A 400 -6.86 8.77 2.16
N ALA A 401 -5.88 9.65 1.92
CA ALA A 401 -5.98 11.09 1.66
C ALA A 401 -4.84 11.58 0.74
N TRP A 402 -4.83 12.87 0.43
CA TRP A 402 -3.68 13.52 -0.21
C TRP A 402 -2.46 13.50 0.71
N ASN A 403 -2.58 14.06 1.92
CA ASN A 403 -1.46 14.39 2.81
C ASN A 403 -1.69 14.07 4.31
N GLU A 404 -2.44 13.04 4.69
CA GLU A 404 -2.58 12.60 6.10
C GLU A 404 -1.33 11.85 6.60
N TRP A 405 -0.18 12.55 6.67
CA TRP A 405 1.13 11.95 6.98
C TRP A 405 1.19 11.23 8.33
N ALA A 406 0.59 11.80 9.37
CA ALA A 406 0.60 11.20 10.70
C ALA A 406 -0.40 10.04 10.86
N GLU A 407 -1.20 9.75 9.83
CA GLU A 407 -2.06 8.56 9.72
C GLU A 407 -1.65 7.65 8.55
N GLY A 408 -0.50 7.90 7.93
CA GLY A 408 0.06 7.05 6.86
C GLY A 408 -0.77 7.02 5.56
N ALA A 409 -1.89 7.74 5.49
CA ALA A 409 -2.83 7.75 4.38
C ALA A 409 -2.47 8.87 3.39
N VAL A 410 -1.36 8.67 2.66
CA VAL A 410 -0.72 9.72 1.86
C VAL A 410 -0.51 9.27 0.41
N LEU A 411 -0.99 10.10 -0.52
CA LEU A 411 -0.67 10.04 -1.94
C LEU A 411 0.57 10.84 -2.32
N GLU A 412 0.90 11.89 -1.57
CA GLU A 412 2.11 12.69 -1.82
C GLU A 412 3.37 11.81 -1.94
N PRO A 413 4.34 12.20 -2.79
CA PRO A 413 5.57 11.44 -2.94
C PRO A 413 6.35 11.32 -1.63
N ASP A 414 6.88 10.13 -1.37
CA ASP A 414 7.75 9.85 -0.22
C ASP A 414 9.14 9.39 -0.67
N ARG A 415 10.11 9.39 0.24
CA ARG A 415 11.50 9.01 -0.09
C ARG A 415 11.66 7.53 -0.49
N ARG A 416 10.81 6.65 0.04
CA ARG A 416 10.92 5.20 -0.10
C ARG A 416 10.41 4.73 -1.46
N LEU A 417 9.27 5.26 -1.90
CA LEU A 417 8.57 4.84 -3.12
C LEU A 417 8.43 5.94 -4.19
N GLY A 418 8.85 7.18 -3.90
CA GLY A 418 8.73 8.28 -4.85
C GLY A 418 7.27 8.54 -5.23
N HIS A 419 7.00 8.61 -6.53
CA HIS A 419 5.67 8.89 -7.10
C HIS A 419 4.78 7.64 -7.26
N ALA A 420 5.15 6.48 -6.71
CA ALA A 420 4.46 5.21 -7.02
C ALA A 420 2.96 5.22 -6.69
N TRP A 421 2.54 5.90 -5.62
CA TRP A 421 1.11 6.05 -5.26
C TRP A 421 0.33 6.94 -6.24
N LEU A 422 0.97 7.98 -6.75
CA LEU A 422 0.42 8.84 -7.79
C LEU A 422 0.36 8.12 -9.14
N GLU A 423 1.41 7.40 -9.51
CA GLU A 423 1.44 6.49 -10.67
C GLU A 423 0.31 5.47 -10.62
N ALA A 424 0.08 4.86 -9.46
CA ALA A 424 -1.03 3.96 -9.24
C ALA A 424 -2.41 4.65 -9.44
N THR A 425 -2.55 5.91 -9.00
CA THR A 425 -3.77 6.71 -9.24
C THR A 425 -3.99 6.93 -10.73
N ARG A 426 -2.96 7.37 -11.46
CA ARG A 426 -2.99 7.57 -12.91
C ARG A 426 -3.37 6.28 -13.64
N ASN A 427 -2.72 5.17 -13.29
CA ASN A 427 -2.96 3.87 -13.91
C ASN A 427 -4.35 3.30 -13.61
N ALA A 428 -4.98 3.68 -12.49
CA ALA A 428 -6.35 3.28 -12.18
C ALA A 428 -7.40 4.00 -13.05
N LEU A 429 -7.05 5.16 -13.60
CA LEU A 429 -7.93 5.99 -14.44
C LEU A 429 -7.74 5.75 -15.94
N GLN A 430 -6.71 5.00 -16.32
CA GLN A 430 -6.44 4.61 -17.69
C GLN A 430 -7.01 3.24 -18.01
N ALA A 431 -7.21 2.97 -19.30
CA ALA A 431 -7.50 1.61 -19.76
C ALA A 431 -6.34 0.68 -19.37
N GLU A 432 -6.64 -0.58 -19.08
CA GLU A 432 -5.59 -1.56 -18.80
C GLU A 432 -4.71 -1.72 -20.05
N ALA A 433 -3.40 -1.78 -19.82
CA ALA A 433 -2.46 -2.09 -20.89
C ALA A 433 -2.85 -3.45 -21.49
N THR A 434 -2.80 -3.54 -22.82
CA THR A 434 -2.95 -4.84 -23.48
C THR A 434 -1.76 -5.71 -23.05
N PRO A 435 -1.99 -6.92 -22.52
CA PRO A 435 -0.90 -7.77 -22.07
C PRO A 435 0.11 -8.02 -23.19
N ASP A 436 1.40 -7.86 -22.89
CA ASP A 436 2.45 -8.24 -23.83
C ASP A 436 2.61 -9.76 -23.79
N ALA A 437 2.11 -10.42 -24.84
CA ALA A 437 2.15 -11.86 -24.98
C ALA A 437 3.55 -12.38 -25.38
N ARG A 438 4.48 -11.48 -25.75
CA ARG A 438 5.86 -11.84 -26.07
C ARG A 438 6.60 -12.22 -24.78
N PRO A 439 7.12 -13.45 -24.63
CA PRO A 439 7.89 -13.82 -23.46
C PRO A 439 9.15 -12.95 -23.30
N CYS A 440 9.46 -12.58 -22.06
CA CYS A 440 10.65 -11.80 -21.74
C CYS A 440 11.71 -12.67 -21.06
N ALA A 441 12.92 -12.76 -21.63
CA ALA A 441 14.06 -13.35 -20.94
C ALA A 441 14.79 -12.27 -20.14
N VAL A 442 14.87 -12.46 -18.83
CA VAL A 442 15.64 -11.62 -17.90
C VAL A 442 16.92 -12.35 -17.54
N ILE A 443 18.06 -11.79 -17.95
CA ILE A 443 19.37 -12.45 -17.85
C ILE A 443 20.29 -11.64 -16.94
N HIS A 444 20.69 -12.20 -15.80
CA HIS A 444 21.72 -11.58 -14.95
C HIS A 444 23.13 -12.05 -15.33
N ILE A 445 24.01 -11.13 -15.69
CA ILE A 445 25.38 -11.43 -16.16
C ILE A 445 26.43 -10.68 -15.34
N TRP A 446 27.36 -11.44 -14.77
CA TRP A 446 28.61 -10.91 -14.20
C TRP A 446 29.82 -11.20 -15.09
N TYR A 447 29.85 -12.37 -15.74
CA TYR A 447 30.90 -12.81 -16.67
C TYR A 447 30.39 -12.71 -18.11
N PRO A 448 30.82 -11.69 -18.90
CA PRO A 448 30.27 -11.43 -20.23
C PRO A 448 30.38 -12.60 -21.20
N GLU A 449 31.41 -13.45 -21.07
CA GLU A 449 31.62 -14.62 -21.93
C GLU A 449 30.50 -15.66 -21.82
N LEU A 450 29.75 -15.67 -20.70
CA LEU A 450 28.64 -16.60 -20.52
C LEU A 450 27.37 -16.16 -21.24
N LEU A 451 27.32 -14.92 -21.74
CA LEU A 451 26.21 -14.44 -22.56
C LEU A 451 26.10 -15.24 -23.87
N ASP A 452 27.21 -15.73 -24.41
CA ASP A 452 27.25 -16.51 -25.65
C ASP A 452 26.40 -17.77 -25.60
N GLU A 453 26.59 -18.58 -24.55
CA GLU A 453 25.87 -19.84 -24.34
C GLU A 453 24.38 -19.58 -24.10
N LEU A 454 24.05 -18.55 -23.32
CA LEU A 454 22.67 -18.18 -23.00
C LEU A 454 21.92 -17.69 -24.24
N VAL A 455 22.55 -16.86 -25.06
CA VAL A 455 21.99 -16.37 -26.32
C VAL A 455 21.84 -17.48 -27.34
N ALA A 456 22.82 -18.38 -27.44
CA ALA A 456 22.71 -19.55 -28.31
C ALA A 456 21.50 -20.42 -27.94
N ALA A 457 21.28 -20.68 -26.64
CA ALA A 457 20.11 -21.40 -26.16
C ALA A 457 18.79 -20.68 -26.46
N LEU A 458 18.73 -19.36 -26.23
CA LEU A 458 17.55 -18.53 -26.55
C LEU A 458 17.23 -18.56 -28.06
N ARG A 459 18.23 -18.42 -28.92
CA ARG A 459 18.05 -18.51 -30.38
C ARG A 459 17.57 -19.89 -30.82
N ALA A 460 18.14 -20.96 -30.24
CA ALA A 460 17.73 -22.32 -30.53
C ALA A 460 16.27 -22.59 -30.14
N SER A 461 15.73 -21.89 -29.13
CA SER A 461 14.33 -22.05 -28.71
C SER A 461 13.29 -21.61 -29.75
N THR A 462 13.69 -20.84 -30.77
CA THR A 462 12.83 -20.25 -31.82
C THR A 462 11.72 -19.30 -31.33
N ILE A 463 11.69 -18.98 -30.04
CA ILE A 463 10.76 -18.00 -29.46
C ILE A 463 11.26 -16.58 -29.78
N ASP A 464 10.34 -15.69 -30.12
CA ASP A 464 10.61 -14.25 -30.18
C ASP A 464 10.66 -13.70 -28.74
N TRP A 465 11.86 -13.30 -28.31
CA TRP A 465 12.14 -12.92 -26.93
C TRP A 465 12.24 -11.41 -26.78
N ARG A 466 11.57 -10.84 -25.78
CA ARG A 466 12.02 -9.57 -25.19
C ARG A 466 13.23 -9.84 -24.32
N LEU A 467 14.28 -9.04 -24.43
CA LEU A 467 15.52 -9.27 -23.71
C LEU A 467 15.77 -8.12 -22.74
N VAL A 468 15.92 -8.47 -21.45
CA VAL A 468 16.41 -7.56 -20.42
C VAL A 468 17.64 -8.21 -19.78
N ILE A 469 18.77 -7.54 -19.88
CA ILE A 469 20.02 -7.96 -19.24
C ILE A 469 20.23 -7.09 -18.00
N THR A 470 20.55 -7.73 -16.89
CA THR A 470 20.97 -7.04 -15.67
C THR A 470 22.44 -7.31 -15.40
N THR A 471 23.18 -6.29 -14.99
CA THR A 471 24.62 -6.38 -14.70
C THR A 471 25.01 -5.40 -13.60
N ALA A 472 26.21 -5.54 -13.05
CA ALA A 472 26.79 -4.58 -12.13
C ALA A 472 27.50 -3.43 -12.86
N HIS A 473 27.63 -2.27 -12.20
CA HIS A 473 28.31 -1.08 -12.74
C HIS A 473 29.72 -1.38 -13.28
N GLU A 474 30.49 -2.24 -12.60
CA GLU A 474 31.87 -2.55 -13.01
C GLU A 474 31.94 -3.45 -14.25
N ARG A 475 30.80 -3.99 -14.69
CA ARG A 475 30.69 -4.91 -15.83
C ARG A 475 29.90 -4.33 -16.99
N GLU A 476 29.28 -3.15 -16.83
CA GLU A 476 28.40 -2.53 -17.82
C GLU A 476 29.03 -2.48 -19.22
N GLN A 477 30.22 -1.89 -19.33
CA GLN A 477 30.87 -1.70 -20.63
C GLN A 477 31.12 -3.03 -21.35
N ALA A 478 31.67 -4.01 -20.66
CA ALA A 478 31.99 -5.31 -21.23
C ALA A 478 30.73 -6.10 -21.63
N VAL A 479 29.64 -5.98 -20.85
CA VAL A 479 28.34 -6.58 -21.19
C VAL A 479 27.71 -5.90 -22.40
N ARG A 480 27.74 -4.57 -22.48
CA ARG A 480 27.24 -3.81 -23.65
C ARG A 480 27.99 -4.17 -24.92
N GLU A 481 29.32 -4.22 -24.86
CA GLU A 481 30.17 -4.62 -25.99
C GLU A 481 29.84 -6.04 -26.45
N ARG A 482 29.72 -7.00 -25.52
CA ARG A 482 29.41 -8.39 -25.88
C ARG A 482 28.00 -8.53 -26.45
N ALA A 483 27.01 -7.85 -25.88
CA ALA A 483 25.65 -7.80 -26.40
C ALA A 483 25.61 -7.23 -27.83
N GLY A 484 26.39 -6.16 -28.10
CA GLY A 484 26.55 -5.58 -29.43
C GLY A 484 27.20 -6.53 -30.44
N GLN A 485 28.27 -7.23 -30.04
CA GLN A 485 28.92 -8.25 -30.88
C GLN A 485 27.98 -9.41 -31.22
N LEU A 486 27.09 -9.77 -30.29
CA LEU A 486 26.06 -10.78 -30.51
C LEU A 486 24.86 -10.23 -31.31
N GLY A 487 24.77 -8.93 -31.57
CA GLY A 487 23.65 -8.31 -32.27
C GLY A 487 22.32 -8.41 -31.51
N LEU A 488 22.37 -8.26 -30.18
CA LEU A 488 21.17 -8.31 -29.33
C LEU A 488 20.48 -6.95 -29.29
N ASP A 489 19.17 -6.94 -29.52
CA ASP A 489 18.29 -5.85 -29.12
C ASP A 489 17.82 -6.12 -27.68
N ALA A 490 18.61 -5.67 -26.71
CA ALA A 490 18.39 -5.92 -25.29
C ALA A 490 18.43 -4.63 -24.48
N GLU A 491 17.46 -4.47 -23.58
CA GLU A 491 17.52 -3.46 -22.53
C GLU A 491 18.58 -3.88 -21.50
N ILE A 492 19.47 -2.97 -21.09
CA ILE A 492 20.54 -3.26 -20.13
C ILE A 492 20.35 -2.37 -18.91
N ASP A 493 19.92 -2.98 -17.81
CA ASP A 493 19.74 -2.35 -16.52
C ASP A 493 20.96 -2.62 -15.63
N VAL A 494 21.48 -1.57 -15.01
CA VAL A 494 22.73 -1.61 -14.24
C VAL A 494 22.44 -1.37 -12.77
N PHE A 495 22.99 -2.22 -11.91
CA PHE A 495 22.76 -2.21 -10.47
C PHE A 495 24.07 -2.18 -9.68
N GLU A 496 23.99 -1.84 -8.40
CA GLU A 496 25.07 -2.13 -7.46
C GLU A 496 25.27 -3.66 -7.35
N ASN A 497 26.51 -4.10 -7.10
CA ASN A 497 26.81 -5.51 -6.89
C ASN A 497 26.29 -6.01 -5.52
N ARG A 498 24.97 -6.18 -5.42
CA ARG A 498 24.24 -6.48 -4.20
C ARG A 498 23.04 -7.37 -4.50
N GLY A 499 22.79 -8.36 -3.65
CA GLY A 499 21.66 -9.28 -3.80
C GLY A 499 21.76 -10.21 -5.03
N ARG A 500 22.95 -10.33 -5.64
CA ARG A 500 23.27 -11.24 -6.75
C ARG A 500 22.29 -11.11 -7.92
N ASP A 501 21.82 -12.23 -8.47
CA ASP A 501 20.79 -12.28 -9.52
C ASP A 501 19.37 -12.05 -9.00
N ILE A 502 19.16 -12.01 -7.68
CA ILE A 502 17.83 -11.94 -7.07
C ILE A 502 17.33 -10.51 -7.01
N LEU A 503 18.10 -9.59 -6.41
CA LEU A 503 17.68 -8.19 -6.28
C LEU A 503 17.43 -7.52 -7.65
N PRO A 504 18.37 -7.57 -8.63
CA PRO A 504 18.12 -7.05 -9.98
C PRO A 504 16.89 -7.66 -10.65
N PHE A 505 16.70 -8.98 -10.50
CA PHE A 505 15.52 -9.65 -11.04
C PHE A 505 14.22 -9.12 -10.42
N LEU A 506 14.16 -8.88 -9.11
CA LEU A 506 12.95 -8.33 -8.49
C LEU A 506 12.63 -6.91 -8.97
N HIS A 507 13.65 -6.08 -9.20
CA HIS A 507 13.46 -4.76 -9.79
C HIS A 507 12.89 -4.84 -11.22
N VAL A 508 13.47 -5.70 -12.05
CA VAL A 508 12.99 -5.90 -13.42
C VAL A 508 11.59 -6.53 -13.41
N ALA A 509 11.35 -7.57 -12.61
CA ALA A 509 10.04 -8.22 -12.51
C ALA A 509 8.95 -7.27 -12.02
N ASN A 510 9.27 -6.36 -11.09
CA ASN A 510 8.38 -5.29 -10.65
C ASN A 510 7.94 -4.41 -11.84
N ARG A 511 8.91 -3.97 -12.65
CA ARG A 511 8.66 -3.15 -13.85
C ARG A 511 7.87 -3.92 -14.91
N LEU A 512 8.29 -5.13 -15.25
CA LEU A 512 7.65 -5.97 -16.26
C LEU A 512 6.19 -6.31 -15.90
N LEU A 513 5.89 -6.51 -14.61
CA LEU A 513 4.52 -6.68 -14.14
C LEU A 513 3.66 -5.42 -14.41
N ASP A 514 4.20 -4.22 -14.20
CA ASP A 514 3.48 -2.97 -14.43
C ASP A 514 3.35 -2.65 -15.94
N GLU A 515 4.26 -3.16 -16.77
CA GLU A 515 4.19 -3.11 -18.24
C GLU A 515 3.24 -4.15 -18.85
N GLY A 516 2.69 -5.07 -18.04
CA GLY A 516 1.74 -6.09 -18.52
C GLY A 516 2.38 -7.33 -19.13
N VAL A 517 3.67 -7.58 -18.89
CA VAL A 517 4.34 -8.81 -19.35
C VAL A 517 3.81 -10.01 -18.59
N THR A 518 3.32 -11.01 -19.30
CA THR A 518 2.67 -12.17 -18.69
C THR A 518 3.61 -13.33 -18.41
N THR A 519 4.74 -13.42 -19.11
CA THR A 519 5.63 -14.57 -19.06
C THR A 519 7.08 -14.13 -19.11
N VAL A 520 7.84 -14.53 -18.09
CA VAL A 520 9.25 -14.21 -17.92
C VAL A 520 10.05 -15.49 -17.77
N LEU A 521 11.18 -15.59 -18.46
CA LEU A 521 12.20 -16.58 -18.21
C LEU A 521 13.36 -15.91 -17.46
N LYS A 522 13.62 -16.33 -16.22
CA LYS A 522 14.74 -15.85 -15.41
C LYS A 522 15.97 -16.73 -15.64
N LEU A 523 17.06 -16.12 -16.08
CA LEU A 523 18.36 -16.77 -16.32
C LEU A 523 19.48 -15.99 -15.62
N HIS A 524 20.60 -16.67 -15.39
CA HIS A 524 21.82 -15.99 -14.96
C HIS A 524 23.08 -16.75 -15.42
N GLY A 525 24.22 -16.07 -15.49
CA GLY A 525 25.50 -16.65 -15.90
C GLY A 525 26.14 -17.59 -14.88
N LYS A 526 25.37 -18.42 -14.17
CA LYS A 526 25.81 -19.28 -13.05
C LYS A 526 27.23 -19.84 -13.25
N ARG A 527 28.20 -19.31 -12.51
CA ARG A 527 29.60 -19.76 -12.49
C ARG A 527 30.02 -19.99 -11.06
N SER A 528 30.57 -21.17 -10.77
CA SER A 528 31.16 -21.46 -9.46
C SER A 528 32.68 -21.34 -9.60
N THR A 529 33.27 -20.27 -9.04
CA THR A 529 34.74 -20.13 -8.97
C THR A 529 35.38 -21.14 -8.02
N HIS A 530 34.59 -21.74 -7.11
CA HIS A 530 35.03 -22.67 -6.07
C HIS A 530 34.61 -24.13 -6.31
N ARG A 531 33.95 -24.45 -7.43
CA ARG A 531 33.51 -25.82 -7.76
C ARG A 531 33.75 -26.15 -9.23
N GLN A 532 33.99 -27.43 -9.53
CA GLN A 532 34.20 -27.91 -10.91
C GLN A 532 32.89 -28.19 -11.66
N ASP A 533 31.74 -28.20 -11.00
CA ASP A 533 30.44 -28.61 -11.55
C ASP A 533 29.47 -27.46 -11.88
N GLY A 534 29.85 -26.20 -11.64
CA GLY A 534 28.98 -25.05 -11.90
C GLY A 534 28.57 -24.89 -13.37
N GLU A 535 29.43 -25.33 -14.30
CA GLU A 535 29.14 -25.39 -15.74
C GLU A 535 28.13 -26.49 -16.08
N ALA A 536 28.28 -27.67 -15.49
CA ALA A 536 27.33 -28.77 -15.65
C ALA A 536 25.95 -28.37 -15.11
N TRP A 537 25.90 -27.74 -13.93
CA TRP A 537 24.65 -27.23 -13.35
C TRP A 537 23.96 -26.21 -14.27
N ARG A 538 24.72 -25.25 -14.81
CA ARG A 538 24.16 -24.26 -15.73
C ARG A 538 23.60 -24.92 -16.99
N ARG A 539 24.35 -25.82 -17.63
CA ARG A 539 23.90 -26.51 -18.84
C ARG A 539 22.66 -27.36 -18.61
N GLU A 540 22.58 -28.05 -17.48
CA GLU A 540 21.39 -28.83 -17.13
C GLU A 540 20.16 -27.94 -16.96
N LEU A 541 20.28 -26.79 -16.28
CA LEU A 541 19.18 -25.83 -16.15
C LEU A 541 18.75 -25.28 -17.51
N LEU A 542 19.69 -24.95 -18.39
CA LEU A 542 19.39 -24.45 -19.74
C LEU A 542 18.72 -25.52 -20.61
N ASP A 543 19.22 -26.75 -20.61
CA ASP A 543 18.57 -27.84 -21.36
C ASP A 543 17.12 -28.03 -20.89
N LYS A 544 16.90 -28.06 -19.57
CA LYS A 544 15.57 -28.31 -19.02
C LYS A 544 14.56 -27.20 -19.23
N LEU A 545 15.02 -25.95 -19.29
CA LEU A 545 14.16 -24.77 -19.39
C LEU A 545 14.06 -24.19 -20.81
N LEU A 546 15.06 -24.44 -21.67
CA LEU A 546 15.24 -23.75 -22.95
C LEU A 546 15.43 -24.65 -24.17
N ALA A 547 15.57 -25.97 -24.02
CA ALA A 547 15.64 -26.85 -25.19
C ALA A 547 14.42 -26.62 -26.11
N PRO A 548 14.59 -26.65 -27.46
CA PRO A 548 13.62 -26.05 -28.38
C PRO A 548 12.16 -26.51 -28.22
N GLU A 549 11.95 -27.83 -28.13
CA GLU A 549 10.62 -28.41 -27.93
C GLU A 549 10.06 -28.12 -26.54
N ARG A 550 10.93 -28.08 -25.52
CA ARG A 550 10.54 -27.82 -24.12
C ARG A 550 10.11 -26.37 -23.95
N ALA A 551 10.92 -25.42 -24.40
CA ALA A 551 10.66 -23.99 -24.29
C ALA A 551 9.32 -23.61 -24.95
N SER A 552 9.08 -24.11 -26.17
CA SER A 552 7.85 -23.84 -26.92
C SER A 552 6.60 -24.35 -26.19
N ARG A 553 6.66 -25.54 -25.60
CA ARG A 553 5.56 -26.13 -24.82
C ARG A 553 5.34 -25.44 -23.47
N ILE A 554 6.41 -25.03 -22.79
CA ILE A 554 6.31 -24.24 -21.55
C ILE A 554 5.65 -22.89 -21.84
N ALA A 555 6.10 -22.19 -22.90
CA ALA A 555 5.51 -20.92 -23.32
C ALA A 555 4.02 -21.07 -23.69
N ALA A 556 3.65 -22.15 -24.40
CA ALA A 556 2.25 -22.46 -24.69
C ALA A 556 1.44 -22.67 -23.40
N ALA A 557 1.95 -23.43 -22.44
CA ALA A 557 1.26 -23.66 -21.18
C ALA A 557 1.02 -22.37 -20.37
N PHE A 558 1.92 -21.39 -20.41
CA PHE A 558 1.66 -20.08 -19.78
C PHE A 558 0.56 -19.28 -20.51
N ARG A 559 0.33 -19.51 -21.80
CA ARG A 559 -0.80 -18.90 -22.51
C ARG A 559 -2.11 -19.61 -22.19
N ASP A 560 -2.07 -20.92 -22.07
CA ASP A 560 -3.27 -21.76 -21.95
C ASP A 560 -3.76 -21.92 -20.49
N ASP A 561 -2.85 -21.79 -19.51
CA ASP A 561 -3.13 -21.93 -18.07
C ASP A 561 -2.86 -20.61 -17.33
N ALA A 562 -3.92 -19.87 -17.01
CA ALA A 562 -3.85 -18.62 -16.26
C ALA A 562 -3.36 -18.81 -14.82
N GLU A 563 -3.55 -20.00 -14.24
CA GLU A 563 -3.11 -20.35 -12.89
C GLU A 563 -1.67 -20.84 -12.85
N LEU A 564 -1.03 -21.09 -13.99
CA LEU A 564 0.40 -21.42 -14.06
C LEU A 564 1.24 -20.22 -13.62
N GLY A 565 1.88 -20.34 -12.46
CA GLY A 565 2.70 -19.30 -11.86
C GLY A 565 4.18 -19.47 -12.15
N VAL A 566 4.73 -20.66 -11.87
CA VAL A 566 6.17 -20.92 -11.97
C VAL A 566 6.42 -22.30 -12.60
N VAL A 567 7.37 -22.36 -13.54
CA VAL A 567 7.91 -23.61 -14.07
C VAL A 567 9.39 -23.69 -13.78
N HIS A 568 9.79 -24.67 -12.97
CA HIS A 568 11.19 -24.92 -12.61
C HIS A 568 11.75 -26.14 -13.36
N ALA A 569 13.08 -26.25 -13.40
CA ALA A 569 13.74 -27.44 -13.93
C ALA A 569 13.51 -28.63 -12.98
N GLU A 570 13.09 -29.78 -13.50
CA GLU A 570 12.98 -31.01 -12.72
C GLU A 570 14.31 -31.37 -12.04
N GLY A 571 14.27 -31.98 -10.86
CA GLY A 571 15.47 -32.27 -10.05
C GLY A 571 16.09 -31.07 -9.32
N HIS A 572 15.64 -29.83 -9.57
CA HIS A 572 16.13 -28.62 -8.88
C HIS A 572 15.17 -28.08 -7.82
N LEU A 573 14.03 -28.73 -7.60
CA LEU A 573 13.17 -28.45 -6.45
C LEU A 573 13.72 -29.20 -5.23
N GLN A 574 14.29 -28.49 -4.26
CA GLN A 574 15.00 -29.08 -3.12
C GLN A 574 14.21 -28.92 -1.81
N PRO A 575 14.25 -29.90 -0.90
CA PRO A 575 13.56 -29.81 0.38
C PRO A 575 14.16 -28.70 1.25
N LEU A 576 13.32 -27.99 2.01
CA LEU A 576 13.77 -26.86 2.83
C LEU A 576 14.60 -27.31 4.03
N ASP A 577 14.21 -28.38 4.72
CA ASP A 577 14.88 -28.93 5.91
C ASP A 577 16.40 -29.06 5.76
N TYR A 578 16.85 -29.50 4.60
CA TYR A 578 18.25 -29.75 4.29
C TYR A 578 19.07 -28.46 4.11
N TYR A 579 18.40 -27.33 3.87
CA TYR A 579 18.99 -26.03 3.57
C TYR A 579 18.40 -24.89 4.44
N TRP A 580 17.85 -25.22 5.62
CA TRP A 580 17.12 -24.28 6.46
C TRP A 580 18.03 -23.41 7.33
N GLY A 581 19.00 -24.02 8.02
CA GLY A 581 19.88 -23.43 9.04
C GLY A 581 20.05 -21.91 9.03
N ALA A 582 21.04 -21.39 8.30
CA ALA A 582 21.38 -19.96 8.29
C ALA A 582 20.30 -19.04 7.66
N ASN A 583 19.24 -19.59 7.07
CA ASN A 583 18.20 -18.83 6.38
C ASN A 583 16.92 -18.67 7.20
N GLN A 584 16.76 -19.41 8.29
CA GLN A 584 15.54 -19.44 9.08
C GLN A 584 15.07 -18.03 9.46
N ASP A 585 15.92 -17.24 10.11
CA ASP A 585 15.58 -15.88 10.56
C ASP A 585 15.18 -14.96 9.39
N ASN A 586 15.86 -15.06 8.25
CA ASN A 586 15.54 -14.27 7.05
C ASN A 586 14.22 -14.71 6.41
N VAL A 587 13.92 -16.01 6.36
CA VAL A 587 12.64 -16.52 5.81
C VAL A 587 11.49 -16.19 6.74
N ASP A 588 11.70 -16.26 8.06
CA ASP A 588 10.73 -15.84 9.07
C ASP A 588 10.43 -14.34 8.98
N TYR A 589 11.45 -13.51 8.75
CA TYR A 589 11.28 -12.09 8.46
C TYR A 589 10.48 -11.89 7.17
N LEU A 590 10.90 -12.53 6.06
CA LEU A 590 10.25 -12.38 4.76
C LEU A 590 8.78 -12.78 4.81
N THR A 591 8.45 -13.97 5.32
CA THR A 591 7.05 -14.45 5.35
C THR A 591 6.12 -13.48 6.09
N ARG A 592 6.60 -12.86 7.18
CA ARG A 592 5.89 -11.78 7.88
C ARG A 592 5.77 -10.52 7.03
N ARG A 593 6.83 -10.08 6.36
CA ARG A 593 6.83 -8.92 5.44
C ARG A 593 5.87 -9.10 4.26
N LEU A 594 5.83 -10.30 3.69
CA LEU A 594 4.95 -10.63 2.56
C LEU A 594 3.50 -10.90 3.02
N GLY A 595 3.29 -11.08 4.32
CA GLY A 595 2.02 -11.48 4.91
C GLY A 595 1.55 -12.85 4.42
N ILE A 596 2.48 -13.79 4.23
CA ILE A 596 2.19 -15.19 3.84
C ILE A 596 2.40 -16.13 5.03
N ALA A 597 1.95 -17.38 4.91
CA ALA A 597 2.20 -18.39 5.93
C ALA A 597 3.71 -18.70 6.04
N ALA A 598 4.17 -19.01 7.25
CA ALA A 598 5.50 -19.59 7.45
C ALA A 598 5.58 -20.96 6.74
N PRO A 599 6.73 -21.33 6.17
CA PRO A 599 6.89 -22.63 5.53
C PRO A 599 6.74 -23.78 6.52
N ASP A 600 6.21 -24.89 6.04
CA ASP A 600 6.39 -26.18 6.69
C ASP A 600 7.73 -26.78 6.23
N VAL A 601 8.76 -26.67 7.07
CA VAL A 601 10.15 -27.02 6.73
C VAL A 601 10.30 -28.47 6.28
N GLU A 602 9.45 -29.38 6.76
CA GLU A 602 9.50 -30.82 6.43
C GLU A 602 8.93 -31.11 5.03
N THR A 603 7.96 -30.32 4.57
CA THR A 603 7.20 -30.64 3.35
C THR A 603 7.40 -29.62 2.22
N ASP A 604 7.68 -28.37 2.56
CA ASP A 604 7.93 -27.32 1.59
C ASP A 604 9.31 -27.44 0.94
N ARG A 605 9.37 -26.96 -0.30
CA ARG A 605 10.54 -27.10 -1.18
C ARG A 605 10.80 -25.78 -1.90
N PHE A 606 12.05 -25.56 -2.28
CA PHE A 606 12.49 -24.35 -2.99
C PHE A 606 13.23 -24.65 -4.29
N ILE A 607 13.26 -23.66 -5.18
CA ILE A 607 13.89 -23.79 -6.50
C ILE A 607 15.38 -23.47 -6.37
N ALA A 608 16.19 -24.51 -6.25
CA ALA A 608 17.62 -24.36 -6.11
C ALA A 608 18.24 -23.83 -7.41
N GLY A 609 18.99 -22.74 -7.28
CA GLY A 609 19.75 -22.15 -8.36
C GLY A 609 19.01 -21.17 -9.27
N SER A 610 17.83 -20.72 -8.85
CA SER A 610 17.16 -19.47 -9.26
C SER A 610 16.96 -19.25 -10.78
N MET A 611 16.94 -20.30 -11.60
CA MET A 611 16.49 -20.22 -13.00
C MET A 611 15.14 -20.93 -13.17
N PHE A 612 14.17 -20.24 -13.76
CA PHE A 612 12.81 -20.74 -13.93
C PHE A 612 12.02 -19.82 -14.87
N TRP A 613 10.91 -20.33 -15.39
CA TRP A 613 9.87 -19.50 -16.01
C TRP A 613 8.87 -19.05 -14.95
N VAL A 614 8.35 -17.84 -15.08
CA VAL A 614 7.41 -17.26 -14.14
C VAL A 614 6.42 -16.32 -14.81
N ARG A 615 5.18 -16.33 -14.34
CA ARG A 615 4.23 -15.25 -14.53
C ARG A 615 4.50 -14.17 -13.47
N PRO A 616 4.91 -12.93 -13.81
CA PRO A 616 5.25 -11.93 -12.80
C PRO A 616 4.16 -11.69 -11.74
N ALA A 617 2.89 -11.83 -12.13
CA ALA A 617 1.75 -11.72 -11.20
C ALA A 617 1.79 -12.75 -10.05
N ALA A 618 2.42 -13.92 -10.25
CA ALA A 618 2.61 -14.93 -9.20
C ALA A 618 3.54 -14.44 -8.08
N PHE A 619 4.41 -13.48 -8.36
CA PHE A 619 5.29 -12.90 -7.35
C PHE A 619 4.78 -11.59 -6.76
N ARG A 620 3.50 -11.23 -6.98
CA ARG A 620 2.89 -10.06 -6.34
C ARG A 620 3.17 -9.95 -4.84
N PRO A 621 3.02 -11.00 -4.00
CA PRO A 621 3.34 -10.89 -2.57
C PRO A 621 4.76 -10.40 -2.29
N LEU A 622 5.73 -10.78 -3.12
CA LEU A 622 7.13 -10.39 -3.02
C LEU A 622 7.39 -8.98 -3.59
N LEU A 623 6.81 -8.67 -4.75
CA LEU A 623 6.98 -7.39 -5.43
C LEU A 623 6.23 -6.24 -4.74
N ASP A 624 5.10 -6.53 -4.10
CA ASP A 624 4.28 -5.58 -3.33
C ASP A 624 4.80 -5.35 -1.90
N ALA A 625 5.77 -6.14 -1.43
CA ALA A 625 6.38 -5.94 -0.11
C ALA A 625 7.37 -4.77 -0.08
N HIS A 626 7.81 -4.29 -1.26
CA HIS A 626 8.71 -3.16 -1.41
C HIS A 626 9.96 -3.30 -0.52
N LEU A 627 10.68 -4.40 -0.70
CA LEU A 627 11.91 -4.65 0.07
C LEU A 627 12.93 -3.53 -0.24
N GLU A 628 13.55 -3.01 0.82
CA GLU A 628 14.57 -1.98 0.72
C GLU A 628 15.87 -2.55 0.15
N MET A 629 16.49 -1.85 -0.80
CA MET A 629 17.74 -2.30 -1.42
C MET A 629 18.88 -2.41 -0.38
N ALA A 630 18.88 -1.51 0.60
CA ALA A 630 19.85 -1.51 1.69
C ALA A 630 19.73 -2.74 2.61
N GLY A 631 18.61 -3.47 2.56
CA GLY A 631 18.40 -4.71 3.32
C GLY A 631 19.12 -5.93 2.74
N PHE A 632 19.61 -5.83 1.50
CA PHE A 632 20.45 -6.85 0.89
C PHE A 632 21.91 -6.63 1.26
N GLU A 633 22.60 -7.71 1.60
CA GLU A 633 23.99 -7.70 2.02
C GLU A 633 24.91 -7.35 0.83
N PRO A 634 25.96 -6.51 1.05
CA PRO A 634 27.01 -6.31 0.06
C PRO A 634 27.66 -7.65 -0.32
N GLU A 635 27.97 -7.86 -1.60
CA GLU A 635 28.60 -9.10 -2.05
C GLU A 635 30.05 -9.18 -1.55
N ALA A 636 30.34 -10.19 -0.74
CA ALA A 636 31.65 -10.46 -0.13
C ALA A 636 32.04 -11.96 -0.22
N GLY A 637 31.42 -12.70 -1.14
CA GLY A 637 31.69 -14.13 -1.33
C GLY A 637 30.93 -15.04 -0.37
N GLN A 638 29.81 -14.56 0.20
CA GLN A 638 28.98 -15.35 1.11
C GLN A 638 28.46 -16.62 0.42
N LEU A 639 28.39 -17.74 1.15
CA LEU A 639 27.96 -19.02 0.57
C LEU A 639 26.47 -19.31 0.76
N ASP A 640 25.85 -18.82 1.83
CA ASP A 640 24.43 -19.00 2.18
C ASP A 640 24.01 -17.94 3.23
N GLY A 641 22.73 -17.89 3.60
CA GLY A 641 22.24 -17.12 4.77
C GLY A 641 22.06 -15.62 4.56
N THR A 642 22.12 -15.16 3.30
CA THR A 642 21.80 -13.77 2.93
C THR A 642 20.31 -13.61 2.62
N LEU A 643 19.81 -12.36 2.54
CA LEU A 643 18.42 -12.11 2.16
C LEU A 643 18.10 -12.68 0.76
N ALA A 644 19.06 -12.65 -0.17
CA ALA A 644 18.89 -13.25 -1.50
C ALA A 644 18.64 -14.77 -1.43
N HIS A 645 19.39 -15.49 -0.59
CA HIS A 645 19.20 -16.93 -0.37
C HIS A 645 17.85 -17.24 0.30
N ALA A 646 17.39 -16.38 1.21
CA ALA A 646 16.07 -16.51 1.81
C ALA A 646 14.94 -16.25 0.79
N ILE A 647 15.13 -15.31 -0.15
CA ILE A 647 14.17 -15.06 -1.22
C ILE A 647 14.02 -16.28 -2.15
N GLU A 648 15.12 -16.97 -2.48
CA GLU A 648 15.06 -18.23 -3.24
C GLU A 648 14.14 -19.27 -2.58
N ARG A 649 14.11 -19.30 -1.24
CA ARG A 649 13.29 -20.22 -0.45
C ARG A 649 11.81 -19.86 -0.42
N VAL A 650 11.45 -18.60 -0.70
CA VAL A 650 10.06 -18.13 -0.65
C VAL A 650 9.41 -17.92 -2.02
N PHE A 651 10.12 -18.06 -3.14
CA PHE A 651 9.51 -17.90 -4.49
C PHE A 651 8.28 -18.81 -4.67
N SER A 652 8.41 -20.10 -4.39
CA SER A 652 7.31 -21.06 -4.51
C SER A 652 6.18 -20.76 -3.53
N LEU A 653 6.51 -20.32 -2.32
CA LEU A 653 5.53 -19.97 -1.28
C LEU A 653 4.73 -18.72 -1.67
N ALA A 654 5.40 -17.70 -2.21
CA ALA A 654 4.76 -16.49 -2.71
C ALA A 654 3.81 -16.80 -3.87
N ALA A 655 4.24 -17.61 -4.84
CA ALA A 655 3.40 -18.06 -5.96
C ALA A 655 2.14 -18.80 -5.47
N ARG A 656 2.31 -19.80 -4.61
CA ARG A 656 1.18 -20.58 -4.05
C ARG A 656 0.24 -19.72 -3.21
N SER A 657 0.79 -18.81 -2.39
CA SER A 657 -0.03 -17.89 -1.59
C SER A 657 -0.84 -16.92 -2.46
N GLY A 658 -0.39 -16.63 -3.68
CA GLY A 658 -1.12 -15.87 -4.68
C GLY A 658 -2.17 -16.68 -5.45
N GLY A 659 -2.34 -17.97 -5.15
CA GLY A 659 -3.25 -18.87 -5.86
C GLY A 659 -2.68 -19.50 -7.13
N PHE A 660 -1.37 -19.38 -7.38
CA PHE A 660 -0.74 -19.92 -8.58
C PHE A 660 -0.12 -21.29 -8.35
N THR A 661 -0.09 -22.09 -9.41
CA THR A 661 0.56 -23.40 -9.44
C THR A 661 2.06 -23.29 -9.72
N VAL A 662 2.82 -24.21 -9.13
CA VAL A 662 4.25 -24.39 -9.36
C VAL A 662 4.44 -25.79 -9.92
N LYS A 663 4.98 -25.91 -11.14
CA LYS A 663 5.15 -27.19 -11.85
C LYS A 663 6.62 -27.38 -12.26
N SER A 664 7.05 -28.61 -12.42
CA SER A 664 8.32 -28.93 -13.09
C SER A 664 8.15 -28.86 -14.60
N ALA A 665 9.23 -28.56 -15.33
CA ALA A 665 9.23 -28.62 -16.79
C ALA A 665 8.90 -30.04 -17.27
N ALA A 666 9.52 -31.08 -16.69
CA ALA A 666 9.17 -32.47 -17.00
C ALA A 666 7.68 -32.79 -16.77
N GLY A 667 7.13 -32.46 -15.60
CA GLY A 667 5.74 -32.75 -15.26
C GLY A 667 4.74 -32.05 -16.18
N LEU A 668 5.04 -30.81 -16.59
CA LEU A 668 4.24 -30.07 -17.58
C LEU A 668 4.29 -30.73 -18.97
N LEU A 669 5.42 -31.35 -19.30
CA LEU A 669 5.64 -32.01 -20.59
C LEU A 669 5.17 -33.47 -20.62
N GLY A 670 4.72 -34.03 -19.49
CA GLY A 670 4.38 -35.46 -19.36
C GLY A 670 5.61 -36.38 -19.29
N LEU A 671 6.77 -35.84 -18.93
CA LEU A 671 8.03 -36.57 -18.76
C LEU A 671 8.22 -36.98 -17.30
N ALA A 672 9.15 -37.92 -17.05
CA ALA A 672 9.48 -38.34 -15.68
C ALA A 672 10.15 -37.19 -14.88
N ASP A 673 9.67 -36.95 -13.66
CA ASP A 673 10.07 -35.80 -12.82
C ASP A 673 11.21 -36.13 -11.83
N THR A 674 11.77 -37.35 -11.88
CA THR A 674 12.72 -37.84 -10.87
C THR A 674 14.07 -38.20 -11.45
N VAL A 675 15.12 -37.61 -10.87
CA VAL A 675 16.49 -38.15 -10.93
C VAL A 675 16.77 -38.79 -9.56
N PRO A 676 16.95 -40.12 -9.45
CA PRO A 676 17.29 -40.76 -8.19
C PRO A 676 18.69 -40.35 -7.72
N GLY A 677 18.84 -39.82 -6.51
CA GLY A 677 20.15 -39.56 -5.89
C GLY A 677 20.23 -38.30 -5.03
N PRO A 678 21.33 -38.10 -4.27
CA PRO A 678 21.59 -36.87 -3.55
C PRO A 678 21.79 -35.70 -4.53
N TYR A 679 21.31 -34.51 -4.17
CA TYR A 679 21.43 -33.33 -5.02
C TYR A 679 22.91 -32.98 -5.28
N PRO A 680 23.40 -33.04 -6.53
CA PRO A 680 24.83 -32.98 -6.80
C PRO A 680 25.43 -31.58 -6.55
N TYR A 681 24.60 -30.54 -6.63
CA TYR A 681 25.05 -29.17 -6.78
C TYR A 681 25.12 -28.35 -5.48
N ALA A 682 24.50 -28.80 -4.38
CA ALA A 682 24.55 -28.06 -3.11
C ALA A 682 24.86 -28.99 -1.92
N ARG A 683 25.80 -28.57 -1.07
CA ARG A 683 26.20 -29.31 0.15
C ARG A 683 25.29 -28.90 1.32
N ARG A 684 25.13 -29.80 2.29
CA ARG A 684 24.31 -29.58 3.50
C ARG A 684 24.73 -28.30 4.23
N SER A 685 23.76 -27.51 4.68
CA SER A 685 24.01 -26.43 5.64
C SER A 685 24.54 -27.06 6.93
N GLY A 686 25.73 -26.66 7.37
CA GLY A 686 26.32 -27.07 8.65
C GLY A 686 25.75 -26.29 9.82
#